data_AF-A0A540WQG1-F1
#
_entry.id   AF-A0A540WQG1-F1
#
_cell.length_a   1.000
_cell.length_b   1.000
_cell.length_c   1.000
_cell.angle_alpha   90.00
_cell.angle_beta   90.00
_cell.angle_gamma   90.00
#
_symmetry.space_group_name_H-M   'P 1'
#
loop_
_entity.id
_entity.type
_entity.pdbx_description
1 polymer ?
#
loop_
_entity_poly.entity_id
_entity_poly.type
_entity_poly.pdbx_seq_one_letter_code
_entity_poly.pdbx_strand_id
1 'polypeptide(L)'
;MRGWKWGSVIAGVLALLAWWMLGSTEPMAPAREVAPAPRRASGDSLPRTSAPTRAEQAGAGLSIRGTVVDSLGRPVAGARVSASWPEAGETLSELPCPEEVLPYWEALVDASQGRRKLPWCLPQVEDTLTALLLARQGEAPIHAEAVSGDDGAFVLEGLPEGPQALLALSERGTALRPAVPSGSQDVELLLEPPWFVAGQVHGDGEPLAGVAVTAVSMHHTRFFDTSTDDQGRFRLGPLPRQSYQVLATKEGWLPTLAPERYSDQFREVTLYRPRALHGRVLSDGAPVPGVEVRAARADLDDGAPVPRTKTDAEGRFTLELSTGRYALTVEQGGRYAFARVVLGSAPPPEVVLKLGEALQVEGTVFDDAHGAVEGARVKAHFRQGGRESLEAVTAANGHYRLGPVEPGPWEFTVEAKGHVDLTVGQEHELASGMGPRDFTLKRTQTITGRVVDGAGQPISGVPLAMELMGTEGPEDYEPQELTFSDRDGRFVMDATRAGGSYEITARSDDYVHETVVATAPGPEVTLTLSTGATVEGTLTDARGLPVARFMVNVLPLDHDDEQERLLETEGTDDQGHFRRKGIYPGRYRVEAKQWASSVDRRVWADVELLPDTVTKVELRLQEEHSLEGIAVDTAGQPVQGLSVRAQSLARVDGPKFIEIHGDRHERPRGVLTDAEGRFVLRGLGPLDHALFAIKPGHELLPERCSGIVRDGEGVHFTADTKQVRLVFRRHPHIRGRLLGPDGAPQHSFTVGHTRVQSEDGTFAVPLHEEPITRQYLFSVYEMPTATRAVKGGVDVADVDLGDIRLEEGRYIQGLVLDAETGAPVKGATVELDAEPDEDGERGQLAGARTNSDGEFYLDKVASGPHTLRMSHPGNYRELLVPVAATQEKVTARMESGARVKVTARDRQGRPLDAFISYQGAGDEGLVEMGKGVSTLRGLEPGRYALKLIARHRNESLPDFQPLSVDLPERGALTVAFLPATGGATVKLRLPSQVGVGLGLVPGVVPPPSTSSALRHLIFQGLPWQYREDNPEVVFTHVPEGRVTVFFHTSDVPGQFHMEELDIPAGGTVSVILQPSWRRLDVAAK
;
A
#
# COMPACT_ATOMS: atom_id res chain seq x y z
N MET A 1 -63.28 12.42 72.32
CA MET A 1 -62.33 11.62 71.53
C MET A 1 -61.41 12.57 70.76
N ARG A 2 -60.11 12.61 71.09
CA ARG A 2 -59.03 13.26 70.33
C ARG A 2 -57.71 12.80 70.96
N GLY A 3 -56.88 12.05 70.22
CA GLY A 3 -55.67 11.44 70.76
C GLY A 3 -54.68 11.05 69.67
N TRP A 4 -53.40 11.25 70.01
CA TRP A 4 -52.24 10.47 69.57
C TRP A 4 -51.79 10.56 68.09
N LYS A 5 -50.93 11.53 67.74
CA LYS A 5 -49.93 11.46 66.64
C LYS A 5 -48.85 12.56 66.73
N TRP A 6 -47.92 12.57 67.69
CA TRP A 6 -46.71 13.43 67.66
C TRP A 6 -45.48 12.80 68.39
N GLY A 7 -45.30 11.49 68.27
CA GLY A 7 -44.17 10.76 68.90
C GLY A 7 -43.28 9.95 67.96
N SER A 8 -43.68 9.77 66.69
CA SER A 8 -43.02 8.82 65.77
C SER A 8 -42.00 9.44 64.80
N VAL A 9 -41.83 10.77 64.78
CA VAL A 9 -40.91 11.44 63.83
C VAL A 9 -39.47 11.54 64.38
N ILE A 10 -39.28 11.53 65.70
CA ILE A 10 -37.95 11.74 66.31
C ILE A 10 -37.14 10.43 66.42
N ALA A 11 -37.78 9.26 66.51
CA ALA A 11 -37.08 7.97 66.54
C ALA A 11 -36.53 7.54 65.17
N GLY A 12 -37.14 7.99 64.06
CA GLY A 12 -36.69 7.65 62.70
C GLY A 12 -35.41 8.39 62.27
N VAL A 13 -35.22 9.63 62.74
CA VAL A 13 -34.05 10.45 62.37
C VAL A 13 -32.78 9.99 63.10
N LEU A 14 -32.89 9.47 64.33
CA LEU A 14 -31.75 8.95 65.07
C LEU A 14 -31.30 7.55 64.60
N ALA A 15 -32.20 6.74 64.04
CA ALA A 15 -31.84 5.43 63.46
C ALA A 15 -31.10 5.57 62.11
N LEU A 16 -31.40 6.61 61.32
CA LEU A 16 -30.71 6.88 60.05
C LEU A 16 -29.30 7.48 60.25
N LEU A 17 -29.09 8.26 61.32
CA LEU A 17 -27.76 8.79 61.66
C LEU A 17 -26.82 7.72 62.24
N ALA A 18 -27.34 6.66 62.86
CA ALA A 18 -26.54 5.53 63.34
C ALA A 18 -26.12 4.56 62.21
N TRP A 19 -26.92 4.41 61.15
CA TRP A 19 -26.58 3.54 60.01
C TRP A 19 -25.53 4.17 59.09
N TRP A 20 -25.50 5.50 58.98
CA TRP A 20 -24.46 6.19 58.18
C TRP A 20 -23.08 6.22 58.87
N MET A 21 -23.02 5.97 60.20
CA MET A 21 -21.79 6.00 61.00
C MET A 21 -21.16 4.63 61.27
N LEU A 22 -21.79 3.51 60.84
CA LEU A 22 -21.33 2.13 61.08
C LEU A 22 -21.33 1.27 59.81
N GLY A 23 -21.02 1.88 58.66
CA GLY A 23 -20.61 1.16 57.46
C GLY A 23 -19.16 0.70 57.61
N SER A 24 -18.99 -0.60 57.79
CA SER A 24 -17.73 -1.33 57.91
C SER A 24 -16.69 -0.90 56.87
N THR A 25 -15.68 -0.17 57.34
CA THR A 25 -14.35 -0.19 56.72
C THR A 25 -13.74 -1.56 56.99
N GLU A 26 -13.87 -2.50 56.05
CA GLU A 26 -12.78 -3.44 55.86
C GLU A 26 -11.57 -2.63 55.39
N PRO A 27 -10.39 -2.80 55.99
CA PRO A 27 -9.21 -2.06 55.58
C PRO A 27 -8.81 -2.52 54.18
N MET A 28 -9.09 -1.69 53.19
CA MET A 28 -8.42 -1.77 51.90
C MET A 28 -6.93 -1.65 52.19
N ALA A 29 -6.17 -2.70 51.87
CA ALA A 29 -4.72 -2.66 51.94
C ALA A 29 -4.25 -1.37 51.23
N PRO A 30 -3.29 -0.62 51.79
CA PRO A 30 -2.85 0.60 51.14
C PRO A 30 -2.39 0.24 49.74
N ALA A 31 -3.04 0.86 48.74
CA ALA A 31 -2.51 0.91 47.40
C ALA A 31 -1.07 1.36 47.54
N ARG A 32 -0.14 0.50 47.12
CA ARG A 32 1.26 0.87 46.99
C ARG A 32 1.26 2.10 46.10
N GLU A 33 1.47 3.27 46.68
CA GLU A 33 1.94 4.43 45.94
C GLU A 33 3.19 3.96 45.20
N VAL A 34 3.04 3.73 43.90
CA VAL A 34 4.18 3.52 43.01
C VAL A 34 4.83 4.89 42.94
N ALA A 35 5.73 5.16 43.87
CA ALA A 35 6.60 6.31 43.81
C ALA A 35 7.26 6.30 42.42
N PRO A 36 7.22 7.41 41.66
CA PRO A 36 7.95 7.48 40.41
C PRO A 36 9.40 7.12 40.70
N ALA A 37 9.90 6.12 39.98
CA ALA A 37 11.25 5.62 40.16
C ALA A 37 12.23 6.81 40.15
N PRO A 38 13.20 6.87 41.09
CA PRO A 38 14.16 7.97 41.12
C PRO A 38 14.85 8.08 39.76
N ARG A 39 14.90 9.31 39.22
CA ARG A 39 15.66 9.64 38.01
C ARG A 39 17.13 9.21 38.21
N ARG A 40 17.49 8.03 37.71
CA ARG A 40 18.89 7.64 37.47
C ARG A 40 19.36 8.25 36.15
N ALA A 41 20.63 8.62 36.14
CA ALA A 41 21.31 9.35 35.08
C ALA A 41 21.18 8.69 33.70
N SER A 42 21.23 9.54 32.68
CA SER A 42 21.21 9.34 31.23
C SER A 42 22.39 8.53 30.65
N GLY A 43 22.87 7.51 31.37
CA GLY A 43 24.10 6.78 31.03
C GLY A 43 23.92 5.36 30.47
N ASP A 44 22.69 4.83 30.44
CA ASP A 44 22.42 3.50 29.88
C ASP A 44 21.88 3.66 28.46
N SER A 45 22.61 3.15 27.48
CA SER A 45 22.32 3.30 26.04
C SER A 45 21.29 2.30 25.51
N LEU A 46 20.90 1.32 26.33
CA LEU A 46 19.91 0.32 25.99
C LEU A 46 18.50 0.75 26.44
N PRO A 47 17.44 0.31 25.72
CA PRO A 47 16.07 0.68 26.08
C PRO A 47 15.70 0.08 27.44
N ARG A 48 14.84 0.77 28.18
CA ARG A 48 14.31 0.22 29.44
C ARG A 48 13.36 -0.93 29.13
N THR A 49 13.52 -2.02 29.88
CA THR A 49 12.65 -3.19 29.86
C THR A 49 12.08 -3.39 31.26
N SER A 50 10.99 -4.13 31.37
CA SER A 50 10.47 -4.55 32.67
C SER A 50 11.49 -5.36 33.46
N ALA A 51 11.40 -5.32 34.79
CA ALA A 51 12.30 -6.06 35.67
C ALA A 51 11.96 -7.56 35.65
N PRO A 52 12.94 -8.45 35.86
CA PRO A 52 12.69 -9.89 36.00
C PRO A 52 11.67 -10.18 37.10
N THR A 53 10.68 -11.01 36.80
CA THR A 53 9.73 -11.49 37.81
C THR A 53 10.52 -12.39 38.74
N ARG A 54 10.72 -11.97 39.99
CA ARG A 54 11.52 -12.74 40.95
C ARG A 54 10.78 -14.04 41.27
N ALA A 55 11.17 -15.14 40.64
CA ALA A 55 10.63 -16.46 40.96
C ALA A 55 10.86 -16.74 42.44
N GLU A 56 9.78 -16.97 43.19
CA GLU A 56 9.81 -17.34 44.62
C GLU A 56 10.38 -18.76 44.87
N GLN A 57 10.91 -19.44 43.85
CA GLN A 57 11.44 -20.79 43.98
C GLN A 57 12.94 -20.84 43.70
N ALA A 58 13.72 -20.52 44.73
CA ALA A 58 15.11 -20.92 44.82
C ALA A 58 15.20 -22.45 45.02
N GLY A 59 15.14 -23.21 43.92
CA GLY A 59 15.44 -24.64 43.93
C GLY A 59 14.94 -25.39 42.70
N ALA A 60 15.88 -25.78 41.82
CA ALA A 60 15.73 -26.69 40.66
C ALA A 60 15.18 -26.13 39.33
N GLY A 61 15.44 -24.87 38.98
CA GLY A 61 15.24 -24.39 37.60
C GLY A 61 16.36 -24.84 36.64
N LEU A 62 16.01 -25.05 35.38
CA LEU A 62 16.98 -25.39 34.31
C LEU A 62 17.81 -24.15 33.92
N SER A 63 18.90 -24.35 33.16
CA SER A 63 19.77 -23.26 32.70
C SER A 63 19.96 -23.27 31.19
N ILE A 64 20.07 -22.10 30.56
CA ILE A 64 20.50 -21.96 29.17
C ILE A 64 21.90 -21.34 29.14
N ARG A 65 22.82 -21.93 28.37
CA ARG A 65 24.19 -21.41 28.15
C ARG A 65 24.43 -21.09 26.68
N GLY A 66 25.14 -20.00 26.42
CA GLY A 66 25.38 -19.56 25.07
C GLY A 66 26.40 -18.43 24.93
N THR A 67 26.54 -17.91 23.71
CA THR A 67 27.46 -16.84 23.35
C THR A 67 26.76 -15.79 22.48
N VAL A 68 27.01 -14.51 22.75
CA VAL A 68 26.56 -13.38 21.91
C VAL A 68 27.69 -12.97 20.98
N VAL A 69 27.40 -12.88 19.67
CA VAL A 69 28.37 -12.52 18.63
C VAL A 69 27.84 -11.40 17.73
N ASP A 70 28.72 -10.58 17.16
CA ASP A 70 28.36 -9.55 16.18
C ASP A 70 28.19 -10.14 14.77
N SER A 71 27.79 -9.32 13.80
CA SER A 71 27.66 -9.73 12.39
C SER A 71 28.94 -10.29 11.78
N LEU A 72 30.11 -9.97 12.35
CA LEU A 72 31.43 -10.49 11.96
C LEU A 72 31.81 -11.76 12.76
N GLY A 73 30.96 -12.22 13.68
CA GLY A 73 31.13 -13.46 14.45
C GLY A 73 32.08 -13.28 15.62
N ARG A 74 32.40 -12.03 15.96
CA ARG A 74 33.27 -11.71 17.09
C ARG A 74 32.42 -11.65 18.35
N PRO A 75 32.92 -12.15 19.49
CA PRO A 75 32.19 -12.06 20.75
C PRO A 75 31.82 -10.63 21.13
N VAL A 76 30.62 -10.47 21.68
CA VAL A 76 30.10 -9.18 22.14
C VAL A 76 29.93 -9.23 23.65
N ALA A 77 30.80 -8.49 24.33
CA ALA A 77 30.72 -8.26 25.76
C ALA A 77 29.64 -7.22 26.11
N GLY A 78 29.04 -7.35 27.29
CA GLY A 78 28.09 -6.37 27.80
C GLY A 78 26.69 -6.40 27.16
N ALA A 79 26.37 -7.43 26.37
CA ALA A 79 25.03 -7.62 25.85
C ALA A 79 24.11 -8.13 26.96
N ARG A 80 22.95 -7.48 27.15
CA ARG A 80 21.93 -7.90 28.10
C ARG A 80 21.05 -8.97 27.46
N VAL A 81 21.11 -10.19 27.97
CA VAL A 81 20.37 -11.35 27.48
C VAL A 81 19.24 -11.66 28.46
N SER A 82 18.00 -11.70 27.98
CA SER A 82 16.82 -12.04 28.79
C SER A 82 16.08 -13.24 28.21
N ALA A 83 15.53 -14.09 29.07
CA ALA A 83 14.60 -15.16 28.72
C ALA A 83 13.18 -14.79 29.17
N SER A 84 12.22 -14.88 28.25
CA SER A 84 10.79 -14.64 28.51
C SER A 84 9.94 -15.60 27.70
N TRP A 85 8.69 -15.82 28.09
CA TRP A 85 7.74 -16.63 27.33
C TRP A 85 6.31 -16.06 27.41
N PRO A 86 5.54 -16.03 26.31
CA PRO A 86 4.12 -15.66 26.36
C PRO A 86 3.28 -16.65 27.18
N GLU A 87 2.44 -16.15 28.08
CA GLU A 87 1.54 -16.97 28.90
C GLU A 87 0.10 -16.91 28.39
N ALA A 88 -0.50 -18.09 28.22
CA ALA A 88 -1.83 -18.26 27.66
C ALA A 88 -2.90 -17.57 28.53
N GLY A 89 -3.71 -16.68 27.93
CA GLY A 89 -4.77 -15.95 28.63
C GLY A 89 -4.27 -14.81 29.53
N GLU A 90 -2.96 -14.59 29.64
CA GLU A 90 -2.38 -13.46 30.38
C GLU A 90 -1.71 -12.45 29.46
N THR A 91 -0.90 -12.93 28.50
CA THR A 91 -0.13 -12.06 27.60
C THR A 91 -0.96 -11.58 26.41
N LEU A 92 -0.71 -10.35 25.94
CA LEU A 92 -1.53 -9.76 24.86
C LEU A 92 -1.53 -10.61 23.59
N SER A 93 -0.39 -11.22 23.23
CA SER A 93 -0.28 -12.15 22.09
C SER A 93 -1.13 -13.41 22.23
N GLU A 94 -1.52 -13.77 23.46
CA GLU A 94 -2.27 -14.99 23.76
C GLU A 94 -3.74 -14.77 24.11
N LEU A 95 -4.16 -13.53 24.39
CA LEU A 95 -5.54 -13.18 24.70
C LEU A 95 -6.46 -13.40 23.48
N PRO A 96 -7.62 -14.04 23.61
CA PRO A 96 -8.56 -14.20 22.50
C PRO A 96 -9.26 -12.87 22.17
N CYS A 97 -9.76 -12.73 20.95
CA CYS A 97 -10.64 -11.62 20.60
C CYS A 97 -12.01 -11.73 21.30
N PRO A 98 -12.62 -10.59 21.72
CA PRO A 98 -13.98 -10.55 22.26
C PRO A 98 -15.03 -11.03 21.26
N GLU A 99 -16.07 -11.74 21.72
CA GLU A 99 -17.09 -12.32 20.82
C GLU A 99 -17.92 -11.26 20.09
N GLU A 100 -18.09 -10.07 20.67
CA GLU A 100 -18.89 -8.98 20.13
C GLU A 100 -18.26 -8.32 18.89
N VAL A 101 -16.94 -8.49 18.71
CA VAL A 101 -16.19 -7.94 17.57
C VAL A 101 -15.86 -8.99 16.51
N LEU A 102 -16.13 -10.26 16.79
CA LEU A 102 -15.92 -11.34 15.83
C LEU A 102 -16.98 -11.26 14.73
N PRO A 103 -16.61 -11.51 13.46
CA PRO A 103 -17.58 -11.71 12.41
C PRO A 103 -18.57 -12.81 12.82
N TYR A 104 -19.86 -12.66 12.43
CA TYR A 104 -20.91 -13.61 12.80
C TYR A 104 -20.54 -15.07 12.54
N TRP A 105 -19.74 -15.36 11.50
CA TRP A 105 -19.29 -16.70 11.15
C TRP A 105 -18.16 -17.24 12.05
N GLU A 106 -17.24 -16.42 12.58
CA GLU A 106 -16.23 -16.87 13.56
C GLU A 106 -16.86 -17.19 14.91
N ALA A 107 -17.97 -16.51 15.27
CA ALA A 107 -18.77 -16.83 16.45
C ALA A 107 -19.50 -18.19 16.35
N LEU A 108 -19.57 -18.80 15.16
CA LEU A 108 -20.17 -20.12 14.94
C LEU A 108 -19.18 -21.28 15.10
N VAL A 109 -17.87 -21.01 15.13
CA VAL A 109 -16.78 -22.00 15.27
C VAL A 109 -16.56 -22.32 16.76
N ASP A 110 -16.30 -23.59 17.08
CA ASP A 110 -16.03 -24.03 18.47
C ASP A 110 -14.73 -23.38 19.01
N ALA A 111 -14.78 -22.87 20.25
CA ALA A 111 -13.68 -22.15 20.90
C ALA A 111 -12.39 -23.00 21.04
N SER A 112 -12.52 -24.32 20.90
CA SER A 112 -11.43 -25.29 20.96
C SER A 112 -10.51 -25.31 19.72
N GLN A 113 -10.89 -24.64 18.62
CA GLN A 113 -10.18 -24.69 17.33
C GLN A 113 -9.28 -23.47 17.03
N GLY A 114 -8.87 -22.72 18.05
CA GLY A 114 -7.93 -21.59 17.88
C GLY A 114 -8.64 -20.31 17.45
N ARG A 115 -9.27 -19.63 18.41
CA ARG A 115 -9.82 -18.29 18.20
C ARG A 115 -8.69 -17.32 17.86
N ARG A 116 -9.00 -16.39 16.93
CA ARG A 116 -8.16 -15.23 16.63
C ARG A 116 -7.76 -14.53 17.93
N LYS A 117 -6.48 -14.20 18.09
CA LYS A 117 -6.00 -13.49 19.29
C LYS A 117 -6.11 -11.97 19.12
N LEU A 118 -6.12 -11.26 20.24
CA LEU A 118 -6.36 -9.84 20.39
C LEU A 118 -5.57 -8.94 19.41
N PRO A 119 -4.26 -9.16 19.16
CA PRO A 119 -3.50 -8.36 18.20
C PRO A 119 -4.07 -8.34 16.77
N TRP A 120 -4.74 -9.42 16.38
CA TRP A 120 -5.29 -9.63 15.04
C TRP A 120 -6.73 -9.12 14.91
N CYS A 121 -7.27 -8.46 15.94
CA CYS A 121 -8.60 -7.82 15.96
C CYS A 121 -8.54 -6.29 16.02
N LEU A 122 -7.40 -5.70 15.70
CA LEU A 122 -7.31 -4.26 15.48
C LEU A 122 -7.92 -3.90 14.11
N PRO A 123 -8.64 -2.77 13.99
CA PRO A 123 -8.77 -1.70 14.99
C PRO A 123 -9.91 -1.90 16.01
N GLN A 124 -10.75 -2.92 15.89
CA GLN A 124 -12.00 -3.07 16.66
C GLN A 124 -11.80 -3.15 18.19
N VAL A 125 -10.61 -3.55 18.65
CA VAL A 125 -10.27 -3.68 20.08
C VAL A 125 -9.28 -2.62 20.58
N GLU A 126 -9.09 -1.51 19.86
CA GLU A 126 -8.09 -0.49 20.20
C GLU A 126 -8.25 0.11 21.61
N ASP A 127 -9.49 0.34 22.08
CA ASP A 127 -9.76 0.84 23.43
C ASP A 127 -9.32 -0.16 24.50
N THR A 128 -9.67 -1.43 24.31
CA THR A 128 -9.29 -2.53 25.22
C THR A 128 -7.77 -2.65 25.25
N LEU A 129 -7.11 -2.63 24.09
CA LEU A 129 -5.67 -2.70 23.99
C LEU A 129 -5.01 -1.50 24.67
N THR A 130 -5.48 -0.28 24.39
CA THR A 130 -4.95 0.96 24.99
C THR A 130 -5.11 0.95 26.51
N ALA A 131 -6.24 0.50 27.04
CA ALA A 131 -6.47 0.38 28.48
C ALA A 131 -5.50 -0.62 29.13
N LEU A 132 -5.30 -1.80 28.52
CA LEU A 132 -4.33 -2.79 28.98
C LEU A 132 -2.90 -2.23 28.96
N LEU A 133 -2.52 -1.54 27.88
CA LEU A 133 -1.18 -0.95 27.74
C LEU A 133 -0.94 0.18 28.74
N LEU A 134 -1.94 1.04 29.00
CA LEU A 134 -1.87 2.07 30.03
C LEU A 134 -1.68 1.47 31.43
N ALA A 135 -2.28 0.31 31.69
CA ALA A 135 -2.10 -0.46 32.91
C ALA A 135 -0.81 -1.32 32.92
N ARG A 136 -0.03 -1.30 31.83
CA ARG A 136 1.09 -2.21 31.54
C ARG A 136 0.75 -3.70 31.73
N GLN A 137 -0.46 -4.10 31.36
CA GLN A 137 -0.93 -5.48 31.44
C GLN A 137 -0.62 -6.24 30.16
N GLY A 138 -0.33 -7.54 30.33
CA GLY A 138 -0.11 -8.49 29.25
C GLY A 138 1.32 -8.56 28.71
N GLU A 139 2.30 -7.88 29.30
CA GLU A 139 3.72 -8.07 28.94
C GLU A 139 4.20 -9.48 29.32
N ALA A 140 4.97 -10.12 28.44
CA ALA A 140 5.55 -11.44 28.72
C ALA A 140 6.55 -11.38 29.89
N PRO A 141 6.39 -12.24 30.92
CA PRO A 141 7.27 -12.22 32.08
C PRO A 141 8.70 -12.58 31.70
N ILE A 142 9.66 -11.88 32.33
CA ILE A 142 11.09 -12.18 32.20
C ILE A 142 11.47 -13.15 33.31
N HIS A 143 11.79 -14.39 32.93
CA HIS A 143 12.16 -15.46 33.85
C HIS A 143 13.60 -15.34 34.34
N ALA A 144 14.52 -14.95 33.46
CA ALA A 144 15.92 -14.75 33.79
C ALA A 144 16.56 -13.66 32.92
N GLU A 145 17.60 -13.01 33.44
CA GLU A 145 18.41 -12.04 32.71
C GLU A 145 19.89 -12.20 33.11
N ALA A 146 20.79 -12.03 32.15
CA ALA A 146 22.24 -12.06 32.34
C ALA A 146 22.92 -11.04 31.42
N VAL A 147 24.20 -10.75 31.68
CA VAL A 147 25.05 -9.92 30.82
C VAL A 147 26.17 -10.79 30.26
N SER A 148 26.46 -10.67 28.97
CA SER A 148 27.55 -11.43 28.34
C SER A 148 28.93 -10.97 28.81
N GLY A 149 29.84 -11.93 29.03
CA GLY A 149 31.24 -11.70 29.39
C GLY A 149 32.11 -11.19 28.22
N ASP A 150 33.40 -10.96 28.48
CA ASP A 150 34.37 -10.49 27.47
C ASP A 150 34.54 -11.44 26.27
N ASP A 151 34.29 -12.73 26.50
CA ASP A 151 34.25 -13.80 25.51
C ASP A 151 32.86 -14.01 24.88
N GLY A 152 31.91 -13.11 25.17
CA GLY A 152 30.52 -13.15 24.72
C GLY A 152 29.65 -14.17 25.44
N ALA A 153 30.19 -14.96 26.38
CA ALA A 153 29.45 -16.04 27.02
C ALA A 153 28.39 -15.51 27.99
N PHE A 154 27.24 -16.18 28.06
CA PHE A 154 26.16 -15.90 29.00
C PHE A 154 25.58 -17.18 29.60
N VAL A 155 25.01 -17.07 30.81
CA VAL A 155 24.29 -18.15 31.49
C VAL A 155 23.01 -17.59 32.09
N LEU A 156 21.86 -18.15 31.71
CA LEU A 156 20.56 -17.88 32.29
C LEU A 156 20.18 -19.04 33.20
N GLU A 157 19.96 -18.78 34.49
CA GLU A 157 19.64 -19.80 35.50
C GLU A 157 18.22 -19.62 36.03
N GLY A 158 17.65 -20.68 36.63
CA GLY A 158 16.35 -20.60 37.28
C GLY A 158 15.17 -20.60 36.30
N LEU A 159 15.35 -21.13 35.09
CA LEU A 159 14.32 -21.13 34.06
C LEU A 159 13.27 -22.22 34.32
N PRO A 160 11.97 -21.94 34.05
CA PRO A 160 10.93 -22.96 34.11
C PRO A 160 11.14 -24.01 33.01
N GLU A 161 10.59 -25.20 33.19
CA GLU A 161 10.54 -26.20 32.12
C GLU A 161 9.77 -25.67 30.91
N GLY A 162 10.24 -26.00 29.71
CA GLY A 162 9.62 -25.56 28.46
C GLY A 162 10.46 -24.55 27.68
N PRO A 163 9.90 -24.04 26.58
CA PRO A 163 10.59 -23.12 25.67
C PRO A 163 10.77 -21.71 26.28
N GLN A 164 11.86 -21.04 25.90
CA GLN A 164 12.17 -19.65 26.26
C GLN A 164 12.47 -18.84 25.01
N ALA A 165 11.94 -17.62 24.91
CA ALA A 165 12.40 -16.64 23.93
C ALA A 165 13.59 -15.86 24.50
N LEU A 166 14.74 -15.97 23.85
CA LEU A 166 15.96 -15.26 24.22
C LEU A 166 16.06 -13.94 23.45
N LEU A 167 16.19 -12.85 24.18
CA LEU A 167 16.42 -11.52 23.64
C LEU A 167 17.78 -11.00 24.12
N ALA A 168 18.71 -10.73 23.20
CA ALA A 168 19.96 -10.03 23.47
C ALA A 168 19.90 -8.58 22.96
N LEU A 169 20.24 -7.63 23.83
CA LEU A 169 20.32 -6.20 23.52
C LEU A 169 21.74 -5.69 23.78
N SER A 170 22.33 -5.03 22.80
CA SER A 170 23.65 -4.38 22.88
C SER A 170 23.67 -3.13 21.99
N GLU A 171 24.56 -2.18 22.27
CA GLU A 171 24.80 -1.04 21.35
C GLU A 171 25.18 -1.50 19.93
N ARG A 172 25.77 -2.70 19.82
CA ARG A 172 26.16 -3.30 18.54
C ARG A 172 24.99 -3.94 17.77
N GLY A 173 23.83 -4.12 18.39
CA GLY A 173 22.71 -4.79 17.74
C GLY A 173 21.74 -5.53 18.67
N THR A 174 20.81 -6.25 18.08
CA THR A 174 19.84 -7.10 18.79
C THR A 174 19.79 -8.51 18.23
N ALA A 175 19.56 -9.50 19.08
CA ALA A 175 19.18 -10.85 18.65
C ALA A 175 17.89 -11.27 19.35
N LEU A 176 16.96 -11.87 18.62
CA LEU A 176 15.78 -12.51 19.18
C LEU A 176 15.73 -13.96 18.68
N ARG A 177 15.77 -14.91 19.61
CA ARG A 177 15.68 -16.35 19.31
C ARG A 177 14.49 -16.96 20.07
N PRO A 178 13.36 -17.25 19.40
CA PRO A 178 12.21 -17.88 20.04
C PRO A 178 12.47 -19.35 20.39
N ALA A 179 11.63 -19.87 21.29
CA ALA A 179 11.52 -21.26 21.76
C ALA A 179 12.82 -22.07 21.96
N VAL A 180 13.82 -21.46 22.59
CA VAL A 180 15.00 -22.18 23.07
C VAL A 180 14.60 -23.04 24.27
N PRO A 181 14.74 -24.38 24.23
CA PRO A 181 14.41 -25.22 25.37
C PRO A 181 15.23 -24.86 26.61
N SER A 182 14.60 -24.78 27.77
CA SER A 182 15.32 -24.70 29.02
C SER A 182 16.26 -25.91 29.17
N GLY A 183 17.54 -25.67 29.47
CA GLY A 183 18.58 -26.71 29.50
C GLY A 183 19.56 -26.66 28.32
N SER A 184 19.24 -25.94 27.25
CA SER A 184 20.10 -25.84 26.06
C SER A 184 21.51 -25.34 26.36
N GLN A 185 22.49 -25.94 25.68
CA GLN A 185 23.90 -25.55 25.69
C GLN A 185 24.28 -25.01 24.31
N ASP A 186 25.39 -24.26 24.25
CA ASP A 186 26.00 -23.76 23.00
C ASP A 186 25.04 -22.94 22.11
N VAL A 187 24.14 -22.17 22.75
CA VAL A 187 23.21 -21.29 22.04
C VAL A 187 23.93 -20.05 21.56
N GLU A 188 24.05 -19.89 20.24
CA GLU A 188 24.60 -18.67 19.65
C GLU A 188 23.48 -17.64 19.39
N LEU A 189 23.70 -16.40 19.86
CA LEU A 189 22.86 -15.23 19.61
C LEU A 189 23.64 -14.24 18.73
N LEU A 190 23.34 -14.26 17.43
CA LEU A 190 23.91 -13.35 16.44
C LEU A 190 23.18 -12.01 16.47
N LEU A 191 23.89 -10.94 16.82
CA LEU A 191 23.32 -9.59 16.79
C LEU A 191 23.14 -9.10 15.36
N GLU A 192 21.90 -8.79 15.01
CA GLU A 192 21.58 -8.01 13.82
C GLU A 192 21.88 -6.53 14.04
N PRO A 193 22.16 -5.75 12.96
CA PRO A 193 22.40 -4.32 13.07
C PRO A 193 21.32 -3.62 13.89
N PRO A 194 21.70 -2.67 14.77
CA PRO A 194 20.77 -2.07 15.71
C PRO A 194 19.70 -1.29 14.94
N TRP A 195 18.44 -1.67 15.14
CA TRP A 195 17.30 -0.98 14.58
C TRP A 195 16.65 -0.11 15.66
N PHE A 196 16.23 1.09 15.28
CA PHE A 196 15.65 2.06 16.20
C PHE A 196 14.36 2.60 15.61
N VAL A 197 13.33 2.69 16.45
CA VAL A 197 12.15 3.50 16.14
C VAL A 197 12.48 4.92 16.57
N ALA A 198 12.52 5.84 15.61
CA ALA A 198 12.83 7.23 15.87
C ALA A 198 11.73 8.13 15.31
N GLY A 199 11.45 9.20 16.04
CA GLY A 199 10.44 10.16 15.63
C GLY A 199 10.43 11.39 16.51
N GLN A 200 9.47 12.24 16.26
CA GLN A 200 9.20 13.44 17.03
C GLN A 200 7.74 13.44 17.45
N VAL A 201 7.52 13.66 18.74
CA VAL A 201 6.20 13.86 19.28
C VAL A 201 5.89 15.34 19.28
N HIS A 202 4.75 15.71 18.71
CA HIS A 202 4.21 17.06 18.75
C HIS A 202 3.00 17.10 19.67
N GLY A 203 2.80 18.24 20.31
CA GLY A 203 1.65 18.56 21.13
C GLY A 203 1.04 19.86 20.62
N ASP A 204 -0.17 19.80 20.05
CA ASP A 204 -0.83 20.96 19.42
C ASP A 204 0.05 21.69 18.37
N GLY A 205 0.88 20.94 17.64
CA GLY A 205 1.76 21.45 16.57
C GLY A 205 3.17 21.85 17.00
N GLU A 206 3.47 21.87 18.30
CA GLU A 206 4.81 22.18 18.83
C GLU A 206 5.52 20.91 19.36
N PRO A 207 6.85 20.79 19.28
CA PRO A 207 7.53 19.62 19.81
C PRO A 207 7.31 19.42 21.32
N LEU A 208 6.96 18.19 21.72
CA LEU A 208 6.48 17.89 23.06
C LEU A 208 7.49 17.02 23.85
N ALA A 209 8.21 17.66 24.76
CA ALA A 209 9.21 17.00 25.62
C ALA A 209 8.61 16.14 26.74
N GLY A 210 9.33 15.11 27.20
CA GLY A 210 8.94 14.27 28.34
C GLY A 210 7.68 13.44 28.12
N VAL A 211 7.32 13.12 26.88
CA VAL A 211 6.28 12.14 26.53
C VAL A 211 6.86 10.75 26.76
N ALA A 212 6.14 9.88 27.47
CA ALA A 212 6.51 8.48 27.60
C ALA A 212 6.10 7.72 26.33
N VAL A 213 7.06 7.06 25.69
CA VAL A 213 6.86 6.30 24.45
C VAL A 213 7.20 4.85 24.72
N THR A 214 6.24 3.95 24.51
CA THR A 214 6.38 2.51 24.70
C THR A 214 6.13 1.78 23.37
N ALA A 215 7.12 1.03 22.88
CA ALA A 215 6.90 0.07 21.81
C ALA A 215 6.58 -1.31 22.38
N VAL A 216 5.55 -1.93 21.81
CA VAL A 216 5.01 -3.22 22.24
C VAL A 216 5.08 -4.20 21.09
N SER A 217 5.85 -5.28 21.25
CA SER A 217 5.85 -6.37 20.26
C SER A 217 4.50 -7.08 20.28
N MET A 218 3.85 -7.24 19.14
CA MET A 218 2.56 -7.95 19.07
C MET A 218 2.71 -9.48 19.02
N HIS A 219 3.94 -10.00 18.90
CA HIS A 219 4.21 -11.43 18.83
C HIS A 219 4.67 -12.01 20.16
N HIS A 220 5.63 -11.37 20.82
CA HIS A 220 6.25 -11.88 22.05
C HIS A 220 5.91 -11.00 23.26
N THR A 221 5.09 -9.98 23.03
CA THR A 221 4.54 -9.07 24.04
C THR A 221 5.58 -8.49 24.98
N ARG A 222 6.74 -8.08 24.46
CA ARG A 222 7.79 -7.35 25.18
C ARG A 222 7.62 -5.85 25.02
N PHE A 223 7.79 -5.10 26.12
CA PHE A 223 7.65 -3.65 26.12
C PHE A 223 9.01 -2.98 26.19
N PHE A 224 9.17 -1.90 25.41
CA PHE A 224 10.40 -1.12 25.36
C PHE A 224 10.07 0.36 25.56
N ASP A 225 10.66 0.97 26.58
CA ASP A 225 10.32 2.33 26.97
C ASP A 225 11.42 3.35 26.64
N THR A 226 11.00 4.53 26.19
CA THR A 226 11.83 5.73 26.09
C THR A 226 10.99 6.98 26.45
N SER A 227 11.63 8.14 26.43
CA SER A 227 10.93 9.42 26.55
C SER A 227 11.45 10.43 25.55
N THR A 228 10.62 11.39 25.17
CA THR A 228 11.06 12.47 24.27
C THR A 228 12.01 13.45 24.95
N ASP A 229 13.00 13.94 24.18
CA ASP A 229 13.92 15.00 24.55
C ASP A 229 13.23 16.38 24.58
N ASP A 230 13.98 17.44 24.91
CA ASP A 230 13.47 18.82 24.97
C ASP A 230 12.96 19.36 23.62
N GLN A 231 13.29 18.69 22.51
CA GLN A 231 12.83 18.98 21.16
C GLN A 231 11.73 18.00 20.72
N GLY A 232 11.11 17.27 21.66
CA GLY A 232 10.06 16.29 21.36
C GLY A 232 10.56 15.05 20.63
N ARG A 233 11.86 14.89 20.38
CA ARG A 233 12.40 13.76 19.63
C ARG A 233 12.58 12.56 20.55
N PHE A 234 12.26 11.38 20.04
CA PHE A 234 12.58 10.13 20.72
C PHE A 234 13.37 9.22 19.79
N ARG A 235 14.20 8.40 20.41
CA ARG A 235 14.88 7.28 19.77
C ARG A 235 14.72 6.08 20.70
N LEU A 236 14.02 5.06 20.22
CA LEU A 236 13.71 3.85 20.94
C LEU A 236 14.43 2.68 20.29
N GLY A 237 15.29 2.02 21.05
CA GLY A 237 16.06 0.88 20.61
C GLY A 237 17.46 0.84 21.21
N PRO A 238 18.28 -0.14 20.83
CA PRO A 238 18.05 -1.03 19.69
C PRO A 238 16.94 -2.06 19.95
N LEU A 239 16.11 -2.34 18.93
CA LEU A 239 14.97 -3.27 18.98
C LEU A 239 15.15 -4.40 17.97
N PRO A 240 14.68 -5.63 18.26
CA PRO A 240 14.52 -6.66 17.25
C PRO A 240 13.65 -6.15 16.11
N ARG A 241 13.99 -6.50 14.88
CA ARG A 241 13.11 -6.28 13.73
C ARG A 241 11.89 -7.18 13.91
N GLN A 242 10.80 -6.61 14.40
CA GLN A 242 9.45 -7.20 14.45
C GLN A 242 8.39 -6.11 14.26
N SER A 243 7.11 -6.47 14.13
CA SER A 243 5.99 -5.51 14.13
C SER A 243 5.71 -5.03 15.55
N TYR A 244 5.51 -3.71 15.71
CA TYR A 244 5.23 -3.10 17.02
C TYR A 244 3.97 -2.23 16.98
N GLN A 245 3.34 -2.04 18.14
CA GLN A 245 2.46 -0.90 18.42
C GLN A 245 3.24 0.12 19.27
N VAL A 246 3.13 1.41 18.94
CA VAL A 246 3.78 2.49 19.66
C VAL A 246 2.73 3.29 20.43
N LEU A 247 2.77 3.20 21.75
CA LEU A 247 1.93 3.98 22.65
C LEU A 247 2.68 5.22 23.11
N ALA A 248 2.10 6.40 22.91
CA ALA A 248 2.62 7.66 23.42
C ALA A 248 1.67 8.26 24.47
N THR A 249 2.21 8.59 25.65
CA THR A 249 1.43 9.05 26.81
C THR A 249 2.10 10.22 27.52
N LYS A 250 1.28 11.16 27.99
CA LYS A 250 1.72 12.27 28.85
C LYS A 250 0.56 12.77 29.69
N GLU A 251 0.81 13.08 30.97
CA GLU A 251 -0.21 13.65 31.85
C GLU A 251 -0.79 14.95 31.27
N GLY A 252 -2.12 15.07 31.25
CA GLY A 252 -2.83 16.20 30.65
C GLY A 252 -2.97 16.14 29.13
N TRP A 253 -2.59 15.03 28.50
CA TRP A 253 -2.76 14.75 27.06
C TRP A 253 -3.52 13.45 26.87
N LEU A 254 -4.25 13.33 25.76
CA LEU A 254 -4.89 12.08 25.38
C LEU A 254 -3.82 11.10 24.87
N PRO A 255 -3.89 9.80 25.24
CA PRO A 255 -2.97 8.79 24.74
C PRO A 255 -3.17 8.59 23.23
N THR A 256 -2.11 8.17 22.54
CA THR A 256 -2.18 7.82 21.12
C THR A 256 -1.48 6.49 20.90
N LEU A 257 -2.19 5.56 20.27
CA LEU A 257 -1.65 4.28 19.81
C LEU A 257 -1.44 4.36 18.30
N ALA A 258 -0.25 4.01 17.82
CA ALA A 258 0.07 4.01 16.39
C ALA A 258 0.74 2.70 15.97
N PRO A 259 0.34 2.11 14.82
CA PRO A 259 1.01 0.93 14.30
C PRO A 259 2.41 1.27 13.77
N GLU A 260 3.40 0.44 14.11
CA GLU A 260 4.75 0.49 13.58
C GLU A 260 5.02 -0.74 12.72
N ARG A 261 5.02 -0.53 11.40
CA ARG A 261 5.46 -1.50 10.40
C ARG A 261 6.85 -1.10 9.95
N TYR A 262 7.81 -2.02 10.10
CA TYR A 262 9.24 -1.93 9.76
C TYR A 262 9.59 -0.86 8.72
N SER A 263 9.68 0.39 9.14
CA SER A 263 9.96 1.51 8.25
C SER A 263 11.09 2.31 8.87
N ASP A 264 12.13 2.58 8.08
CA ASP A 264 13.20 3.50 8.45
C ASP A 264 12.75 4.98 8.38
N GLN A 265 11.45 5.24 8.17
CA GLN A 265 10.92 6.60 8.03
C GLN A 265 10.77 7.28 9.39
N PHE A 266 11.19 8.55 9.42
CA PHE A 266 11.01 9.46 10.55
C PHE A 266 9.52 9.64 10.88
N ARG A 267 9.13 9.34 12.13
CA ARG A 267 7.73 9.39 12.59
C ARG A 267 7.37 10.76 13.16
N GLU A 268 6.20 11.26 12.81
CA GLU A 268 5.52 12.31 13.58
C GLU A 268 4.37 11.67 14.36
N VAL A 269 4.41 11.80 15.69
CA VAL A 269 3.34 11.37 16.58
C VAL A 269 2.73 12.63 17.18
N THR A 270 1.41 12.80 17.12
CA THR A 270 0.77 14.00 17.65
C THR A 270 -0.12 13.65 18.83
N LEU A 271 0.21 14.19 20.00
CA LEU A 271 -0.67 14.16 21.16
C LEU A 271 -1.51 15.43 21.17
N TYR A 272 -2.72 15.30 21.68
CA TYR A 272 -3.64 16.43 21.80
C TYR A 272 -4.00 16.65 23.26
N ARG A 273 -4.06 17.93 23.66
CA ARG A 273 -4.71 18.26 24.92
C ARG A 273 -6.21 18.02 24.78
N PRO A 274 -6.88 17.57 25.84
CA PRO A 274 -8.32 17.67 25.89
C PRO A 274 -8.70 19.16 25.77
N ARG A 275 -9.59 19.48 24.83
CA ARG A 275 -10.11 20.81 24.58
C ARG A 275 -11.61 20.83 24.85
N ALA A 276 -12.00 21.73 25.72
CA ALA A 276 -13.39 22.06 25.95
C ALA A 276 -13.98 22.73 24.71
N LEU A 277 -14.81 22.00 23.98
CA LEU A 277 -15.73 22.54 22.99
C LEU A 277 -16.98 23.03 23.71
N HIS A 278 -17.19 24.34 23.71
CA HIS A 278 -18.40 24.96 24.22
C HIS A 278 -19.40 25.20 23.09
N GLY A 279 -20.67 24.99 23.39
CA GLY A 279 -21.72 25.36 22.46
C GLY A 279 -23.06 25.51 23.14
N ARG A 280 -24.08 25.82 22.34
CA ARG A 280 -25.44 25.97 22.78
C ARG A 280 -26.41 25.39 21.78
N VAL A 281 -27.48 24.79 22.29
CA VAL A 281 -28.60 24.34 21.47
C VAL A 281 -29.72 25.37 21.55
N LEU A 282 -30.17 25.83 20.38
CA LEU A 282 -31.29 26.76 20.22
C LEU A 282 -32.42 26.11 19.41
N SER A 283 -33.67 26.45 19.72
CA SER A 283 -34.85 26.16 18.90
C SER A 283 -35.62 27.47 18.69
N ASP A 284 -35.78 27.89 17.44
CA ASP A 284 -36.43 29.16 17.06
C ASP A 284 -35.90 30.38 17.85
N GLY A 285 -34.60 30.36 18.17
CA GLY A 285 -33.90 31.40 18.93
C GLY A 285 -33.91 31.26 20.45
N ALA A 286 -34.67 30.31 21.03
CA ALA A 286 -34.71 30.05 22.47
C ALA A 286 -33.76 28.91 22.89
N PRO A 287 -33.10 29.00 24.06
CA PRO A 287 -32.19 27.95 24.56
C PRO A 287 -32.94 26.68 24.95
N VAL A 288 -32.32 25.52 24.74
CA VAL A 288 -32.98 24.22 24.93
C VAL A 288 -32.24 23.35 25.95
N PRO A 289 -32.79 23.17 27.17
CA PRO A 289 -32.12 22.46 28.25
C PRO A 289 -32.32 20.94 28.21
N GLY A 290 -31.35 20.21 28.76
CA GLY A 290 -31.41 18.76 28.99
C GLY A 290 -31.32 17.89 27.74
N VAL A 291 -31.00 18.45 26.57
CA VAL A 291 -30.85 17.70 25.33
C VAL A 291 -29.43 17.14 25.21
N GLU A 292 -29.31 15.91 24.70
CA GLU A 292 -28.01 15.25 24.49
C GLU A 292 -27.33 15.78 23.22
N VAL A 293 -26.05 16.11 23.34
CA VAL A 293 -25.18 16.51 22.24
C VAL A 293 -24.15 15.41 22.04
N ARG A 294 -23.97 14.95 20.80
CA ARG A 294 -23.00 13.92 20.42
C ARG A 294 -21.96 14.49 19.48
N ALA A 295 -20.70 14.08 19.62
CA ALA A 295 -19.61 14.49 18.74
C ALA A 295 -18.93 13.26 18.12
N ALA A 296 -19.21 12.98 16.85
CA ALA A 296 -18.52 11.95 16.08
C ALA A 296 -17.31 12.55 15.37
N ARG A 297 -16.19 11.83 15.31
CA ARG A 297 -14.98 12.32 14.63
C ARG A 297 -15.02 11.92 13.15
N ALA A 298 -14.73 12.84 12.24
CA ALA A 298 -14.96 12.67 10.80
C ALA A 298 -13.83 11.94 10.03
N ASP A 299 -12.71 11.65 10.69
CA ASP A 299 -11.49 11.03 10.14
C ASP A 299 -11.20 9.63 10.71
N LEU A 300 -12.06 9.09 11.58
CA LEU A 300 -11.93 7.74 12.15
C LEU A 300 -13.00 6.79 11.59
N ASP A 301 -12.67 5.50 11.50
CA ASP A 301 -13.58 4.42 11.06
C ASP A 301 -14.76 4.21 12.04
N ASP A 302 -15.80 3.51 11.56
CA ASP A 302 -16.96 3.10 12.36
C ASP A 302 -16.51 2.29 13.59
N GLY A 303 -16.75 2.84 14.79
CA GLY A 303 -16.41 2.21 16.07
C GLY A 303 -15.66 3.10 17.07
N ALA A 304 -15.17 4.27 16.65
CA ALA A 304 -14.53 5.21 17.57
C ALA A 304 -15.51 5.71 18.66
N PRO A 305 -15.06 5.91 19.92
CA PRO A 305 -15.89 6.48 20.97
C PRO A 305 -16.52 7.80 20.54
N VAL A 306 -17.83 7.97 20.77
CA VAL A 306 -18.58 9.21 20.49
C VAL A 306 -18.83 9.97 21.80
N PRO A 307 -18.00 11.00 22.10
CA PRO A 307 -18.23 11.89 23.23
C PRO A 307 -19.65 12.46 23.26
N ARG A 308 -20.24 12.49 24.45
CA ARG A 308 -21.60 12.96 24.67
C ARG A 308 -21.73 13.79 25.94
N THR A 309 -22.65 14.74 25.93
CA THR A 309 -22.95 15.61 27.08
C THR A 309 -24.41 16.06 27.01
N LYS A 310 -24.95 16.63 28.09
CA LYS A 310 -26.30 17.23 28.11
C LYS A 310 -26.24 18.74 28.27
N THR A 311 -27.18 19.43 27.64
CA THR A 311 -27.28 20.89 27.79
C THR A 311 -27.81 21.32 29.16
N ASP A 312 -27.31 22.44 29.67
CA ASP A 312 -27.76 23.09 30.91
C ASP A 312 -29.07 23.88 30.75
N ALA A 313 -29.53 24.58 31.79
CA ALA A 313 -30.77 25.39 31.79
C ALA A 313 -30.77 26.51 30.73
N GLU A 314 -29.60 26.99 30.33
CA GLU A 314 -29.40 28.00 29.29
C GLU A 314 -29.09 27.38 27.92
N GLY A 315 -29.25 26.05 27.79
CA GLY A 315 -29.03 25.30 26.56
C GLY A 315 -27.54 25.09 26.23
N ARG A 316 -26.61 25.40 27.13
CA ARG A 316 -25.16 25.33 26.89
C ARG A 316 -24.63 23.93 27.16
N PHE A 317 -23.60 23.53 26.44
CA PHE A 317 -22.91 22.25 26.62
C PHE A 317 -21.39 22.43 26.61
N THR A 318 -20.68 21.44 27.15
CA THR A 318 -19.21 21.34 27.08
C THR A 318 -18.79 19.90 26.82
N LEU A 319 -17.91 19.71 25.84
CA LEU A 319 -17.32 18.42 25.47
C LEU A 319 -15.80 18.52 25.48
N GLU A 320 -15.10 17.58 26.12
CA GLU A 320 -13.64 17.51 26.08
C GLU A 320 -13.21 16.65 24.87
N LEU A 321 -12.64 17.29 23.86
CA LEU A 321 -12.31 16.69 22.55
C LEU A 321 -10.85 16.96 22.18
N SER A 322 -10.27 16.14 21.28
CA SER A 322 -8.97 16.47 20.68
C SER A 322 -9.13 17.50 19.55
N THR A 323 -8.02 18.04 19.02
CA THR A 323 -8.11 18.77 17.76
C THR A 323 -8.43 17.81 16.62
N GLY A 324 -9.25 18.24 15.67
CA GLY A 324 -9.77 17.39 14.61
C GLY A 324 -11.08 17.89 14.07
N ARG A 325 -11.63 17.16 13.10
CA ARG A 325 -12.93 17.45 12.50
C ARG A 325 -13.99 16.62 13.21
N TYR A 326 -15.00 17.29 13.74
CA TYR A 326 -16.10 16.68 14.46
C TYR A 326 -17.44 17.03 13.80
N ALA A 327 -18.31 16.03 13.68
CA ALA A 327 -19.73 16.18 13.40
C ALA A 327 -20.50 16.17 14.73
N LEU A 328 -21.10 17.32 15.06
CA LEU A 328 -21.99 17.46 16.21
C LEU A 328 -23.43 17.20 15.81
N THR A 329 -24.14 16.38 16.57
CA THR A 329 -25.56 16.08 16.33
C THR A 329 -26.40 16.24 17.58
N VAL A 330 -27.62 16.73 17.38
CA VAL A 330 -28.65 16.90 18.43
C VAL A 330 -30.01 16.51 17.86
N GLU A 331 -30.77 15.74 18.64
CA GLU A 331 -32.15 15.36 18.34
C GLU A 331 -33.06 15.72 19.52
N GLN A 332 -34.16 16.42 19.23
CA GLN A 332 -35.21 16.65 20.22
C GLN A 332 -36.58 16.83 19.58
N GLY A 333 -37.53 15.99 19.96
CA GLY A 333 -38.93 16.12 19.54
C GLY A 333 -39.14 16.09 18.01
N GLY A 334 -38.32 15.33 17.28
CA GLY A 334 -38.36 15.23 15.82
C GLY A 334 -37.74 16.42 15.08
N ARG A 335 -37.04 17.32 15.79
CA ARG A 335 -36.19 18.36 15.20
C ARG A 335 -34.73 17.99 15.40
N TYR A 336 -33.91 18.34 14.41
CA TYR A 336 -32.51 17.94 14.34
C TYR A 336 -31.60 19.15 14.17
N ALA A 337 -30.43 19.08 14.77
CA ALA A 337 -29.36 20.03 14.53
C ALA A 337 -28.07 19.27 14.18
N PHE A 338 -27.29 19.87 13.29
CA PHE A 338 -26.01 19.36 12.82
C PHE A 338 -25.04 20.53 12.74
N ALA A 339 -23.79 20.31 13.12
CA ALA A 339 -22.71 21.25 12.87
C ALA A 339 -21.39 20.51 12.67
N ARG A 340 -20.59 20.96 11.69
CA ARG A 340 -19.20 20.55 11.58
C ARG A 340 -18.31 21.53 12.31
N VAL A 341 -17.41 20.99 13.12
CA VAL A 341 -16.48 21.78 13.92
C VAL A 341 -15.08 21.29 13.63
N VAL A 342 -14.22 22.23 13.23
CA VAL A 342 -12.78 22.00 13.21
C VAL A 342 -12.22 22.54 14.51
N LEU A 343 -11.82 21.63 15.39
CA LEU A 343 -11.08 21.99 16.59
C LEU A 343 -9.61 22.15 16.22
N GLY A 344 -9.12 23.38 16.23
CA GLY A 344 -7.72 23.74 16.00
C GLY A 344 -7.04 24.25 17.27
N SER A 345 -5.95 25.00 17.10
CA SER A 345 -5.13 25.55 18.20
C SER A 345 -5.77 26.74 18.93
N ALA A 346 -6.67 27.50 18.29
CA ALA A 346 -7.47 28.55 18.92
C ALA A 346 -8.70 27.97 19.64
N PRO A 347 -9.24 28.63 20.70
CA PRO A 347 -10.53 28.26 21.26
C PRO A 347 -11.58 28.37 20.14
N PRO A 348 -12.37 27.31 19.85
CA PRO A 348 -13.43 27.42 18.87
C PRO A 348 -14.44 28.48 19.34
N PRO A 349 -15.08 29.22 18.42
CA PRO A 349 -16.25 30.01 18.79
C PRO A 349 -17.33 29.10 19.39
N GLU A 350 -18.17 29.65 20.27
CA GLU A 350 -19.32 28.91 20.81
C GLU A 350 -20.14 28.35 19.64
N VAL A 351 -20.26 27.02 19.58
CA VAL A 351 -20.98 26.36 18.48
C VAL A 351 -22.47 26.42 18.74
N VAL A 352 -23.20 27.04 17.82
CA VAL A 352 -24.66 27.16 17.93
C VAL A 352 -25.32 26.08 17.09
N LEU A 353 -25.90 25.10 17.75
CA LEU A 353 -26.71 24.04 17.14
C LEU A 353 -28.17 24.50 17.12
N LYS A 354 -28.73 24.69 15.93
CA LYS A 354 -30.13 25.13 15.78
C LYS A 354 -31.02 23.96 15.40
N LEU A 355 -31.92 23.60 16.30
CA LEU A 355 -32.91 22.57 16.06
C LEU A 355 -33.85 22.98 14.92
N GLY A 356 -33.88 22.17 13.87
CA GLY A 356 -34.69 22.37 12.66
C GLY A 356 -33.89 22.77 11.42
N GLU A 357 -32.59 23.02 11.52
CA GLU A 357 -31.72 23.28 10.34
C GLU A 357 -31.11 22.00 9.75
N ALA A 358 -31.03 20.91 10.53
CA ALA A 358 -30.65 19.61 10.00
C ALA A 358 -31.88 18.78 9.63
N LEU A 359 -31.69 17.90 8.65
CA LEU A 359 -32.73 17.04 8.12
C LEU A 359 -32.59 15.64 8.71
N GLN A 360 -33.73 14.97 8.85
CA GLN A 360 -33.78 13.54 9.00
C GLN A 360 -34.37 12.99 7.69
N VAL A 361 -33.57 12.20 7.01
CA VAL A 361 -33.99 11.52 5.79
C VAL A 361 -34.79 10.30 6.19
N GLU A 362 -35.95 10.18 5.59
CA GLU A 362 -36.85 9.05 5.73
C GLU A 362 -37.18 8.53 4.33
N GLY A 363 -37.40 7.23 4.23
CA GLY A 363 -37.70 6.58 2.98
C GLY A 363 -38.03 5.13 3.20
N THR A 364 -38.51 4.50 2.14
CA THR A 364 -38.88 3.09 2.14
C THR A 364 -38.11 2.37 1.05
N VAL A 365 -37.47 1.25 1.39
CA VAL A 365 -36.88 0.36 0.40
C VAL A 365 -37.96 -0.63 -0.03
N PHE A 366 -38.23 -0.64 -1.33
CA PHE A 366 -39.13 -1.57 -1.99
C PHE A 366 -38.37 -2.60 -2.79
N ASP A 367 -39.03 -3.70 -3.09
CA ASP A 367 -38.62 -4.63 -4.12
C ASP A 367 -39.32 -4.33 -5.46
N ASP A 368 -38.92 -5.02 -6.53
CA ASP A 368 -39.46 -4.90 -7.88
C ASP A 368 -40.95 -5.31 -8.04
N ALA A 369 -41.53 -5.97 -7.02
CA ALA A 369 -42.97 -6.24 -6.93
C ALA A 369 -43.70 -5.24 -6.02
N HIS A 370 -43.02 -4.15 -5.63
CA HIS A 370 -43.51 -3.10 -4.72
C HIS A 370 -43.83 -3.60 -3.30
N GLY A 371 -43.25 -4.73 -2.88
CA GLY A 371 -43.21 -5.14 -1.48
C GLY A 371 -42.14 -4.34 -0.71
N ALA A 372 -42.30 -4.20 0.61
CA ALA A 372 -41.34 -3.49 1.45
C ALA A 372 -40.20 -4.41 1.91
N VAL A 373 -38.97 -3.93 1.91
CA VAL A 373 -37.76 -4.72 2.20
C VAL A 373 -37.25 -4.41 3.61
N GLU A 374 -37.40 -5.36 4.54
CA GLU A 374 -36.85 -5.31 5.90
C GLU A 374 -35.36 -5.66 5.92
N GLY A 375 -34.58 -5.00 6.79
CA GLY A 375 -33.17 -5.33 7.00
C GLY A 375 -32.20 -4.81 5.93
N ALA A 376 -32.66 -3.99 4.98
CA ALA A 376 -31.80 -3.34 3.99
C ALA A 376 -30.91 -2.28 4.66
N ARG A 377 -29.60 -2.34 4.41
CA ARG A 377 -28.61 -1.36 4.86
C ARG A 377 -28.52 -0.23 3.84
N VAL A 378 -28.98 0.95 4.23
CA VAL A 378 -28.92 2.18 3.42
C VAL A 378 -27.74 3.01 3.91
N LYS A 379 -26.75 3.24 3.05
CA LYS A 379 -25.61 4.10 3.33
C LYS A 379 -25.71 5.39 2.53
N ALA A 380 -25.27 6.50 3.11
CA ALA A 380 -25.25 7.82 2.45
C ALA A 380 -23.91 8.52 2.70
N HIS A 381 -23.32 9.11 1.66
CA HIS A 381 -22.06 9.83 1.75
C HIS A 381 -22.12 11.23 1.11
N PHE A 382 -21.42 12.18 1.72
CA PHE A 382 -21.48 13.58 1.31
C PHE A 382 -20.39 13.96 0.30
N ARG A 383 -20.76 14.51 -0.86
CA ARG A 383 -19.84 14.68 -1.99
C ARG A 383 -18.93 15.91 -1.91
N GLN A 384 -19.31 16.95 -1.17
CA GLN A 384 -18.62 18.26 -1.19
C GLN A 384 -17.57 18.48 -0.10
N GLY A 385 -17.19 17.44 0.66
CA GLY A 385 -16.00 17.49 1.53
C GLY A 385 -16.14 16.70 2.82
N GLY A 386 -15.40 15.59 2.91
CA GLY A 386 -15.33 14.72 4.09
C GLY A 386 -15.56 13.25 3.74
N ARG A 387 -14.96 12.34 4.51
CA ARG A 387 -15.11 10.88 4.38
C ARG A 387 -16.29 10.38 5.25
N GLU A 388 -17.33 11.21 5.39
CA GLU A 388 -18.47 10.93 6.28
C GLU A 388 -19.48 10.03 5.57
N SER A 389 -19.67 8.81 6.08
CA SER A 389 -20.75 7.89 5.69
C SER A 389 -21.74 7.72 6.84
N LEU A 390 -23.03 7.80 6.53
CA LEU A 390 -24.12 7.45 7.45
C LEU A 390 -24.71 6.11 7.03
N GLU A 391 -25.18 5.32 7.99
CA GLU A 391 -25.82 4.04 7.73
C GLU A 391 -27.13 3.89 8.53
N ALA A 392 -28.14 3.26 7.93
CA ALA A 392 -29.37 2.85 8.59
C ALA A 392 -29.83 1.48 8.08
N VAL A 393 -30.57 0.75 8.92
CA VAL A 393 -31.20 -0.53 8.55
C VAL A 393 -32.72 -0.34 8.48
N THR A 394 -33.37 -0.83 7.42
CA THR A 394 -34.83 -0.73 7.27
C THR A 394 -35.58 -1.61 8.26
N ALA A 395 -36.71 -1.11 8.77
CA ALA A 395 -37.65 -1.86 9.60
C ALA A 395 -38.55 -2.81 8.79
N ALA A 396 -39.40 -3.60 9.45
CA ALA A 396 -40.32 -4.57 8.83
C ALA A 396 -41.26 -4.00 7.75
N ASN A 397 -41.54 -2.70 7.79
CA ASN A 397 -42.32 -1.99 6.78
C ASN A 397 -41.45 -1.36 5.66
N GLY A 398 -40.17 -1.74 5.57
CA GLY A 398 -39.18 -1.21 4.63
C GLY A 398 -38.68 0.19 4.95
N HIS A 399 -39.15 0.81 6.02
CA HIS A 399 -38.84 2.20 6.36
C HIS A 399 -37.45 2.32 6.99
N TYR A 400 -36.63 3.26 6.51
CA TYR A 400 -35.36 3.62 7.13
C TYR A 400 -35.35 5.08 7.57
N ARG A 401 -34.40 5.39 8.47
CA ARG A 401 -34.16 6.74 8.97
C ARG A 401 -32.67 7.05 8.95
N LEU A 402 -32.24 8.02 8.16
CA LEU A 402 -30.86 8.48 8.05
C LEU A 402 -30.72 9.93 8.49
N GLY A 403 -29.76 10.22 9.37
CA GLY A 403 -29.49 11.58 9.83
C GLY A 403 -29.14 11.65 11.33
N PRO A 404 -28.89 12.87 11.84
CA PRO A 404 -29.08 14.17 11.20
C PRO A 404 -28.14 14.43 10.00
N VAL A 405 -28.65 15.04 8.93
CA VAL A 405 -27.86 15.45 7.75
C VAL A 405 -28.04 16.94 7.45
N GLU A 406 -27.03 17.55 6.83
CA GLU A 406 -27.19 18.87 6.24
C GLU A 406 -27.85 18.81 4.84
N PRO A 407 -28.54 19.88 4.41
CA PRO A 407 -28.98 20.01 3.02
C PRO A 407 -27.79 20.01 2.03
N GLY A 408 -27.96 19.38 0.86
CA GLY A 408 -26.94 19.32 -0.19
C GLY A 408 -26.91 17.98 -0.95
N PRO A 409 -25.91 17.74 -1.82
CA PRO A 409 -25.80 16.51 -2.61
C PRO A 409 -25.20 15.36 -1.80
N TRP A 410 -25.97 14.28 -1.67
CA TRP A 410 -25.58 13.03 -1.01
C TRP A 410 -25.69 11.86 -1.99
N GLU A 411 -24.74 10.95 -1.94
CA GLU A 411 -24.76 9.74 -2.75
C GLU A 411 -25.12 8.53 -1.86
N PHE A 412 -26.07 7.72 -2.32
CA PHE A 412 -26.66 6.63 -1.55
C PHE A 412 -26.31 5.27 -2.14
N THR A 413 -25.93 4.32 -1.29
CA THR A 413 -25.86 2.89 -1.64
C THR A 413 -26.82 2.10 -0.76
N VAL A 414 -27.34 1.00 -1.28
CA VAL A 414 -28.32 0.17 -0.56
C VAL A 414 -27.97 -1.29 -0.75
N GLU A 415 -27.75 -1.99 0.35
CA GLU A 415 -27.45 -3.41 0.38
C GLU A 415 -28.60 -4.16 1.05
N ALA A 416 -29.12 -5.23 0.47
CA ALA A 416 -30.16 -6.02 1.12
C ALA A 416 -30.08 -7.49 0.73
N LYS A 417 -30.10 -8.36 1.75
CA LYS A 417 -30.16 -9.81 1.55
C LYS A 417 -31.35 -10.19 0.68
N GLY A 418 -31.17 -11.12 -0.26
CA GLY A 418 -32.20 -11.54 -1.19
C GLY A 418 -32.47 -10.53 -2.32
N HIS A 419 -31.63 -9.51 -2.47
CA HIS A 419 -31.81 -8.45 -3.46
C HIS A 419 -30.48 -8.05 -4.11
N VAL A 420 -30.58 -7.49 -5.32
CA VAL A 420 -29.42 -6.93 -6.03
C VAL A 420 -29.06 -5.59 -5.40
N ASP A 421 -27.84 -5.51 -4.87
CA ASP A 421 -27.33 -4.31 -4.21
C ASP A 421 -27.20 -3.12 -5.18
N LEU A 422 -27.50 -1.93 -4.66
CA LEU A 422 -27.22 -0.66 -5.32
C LEU A 422 -25.81 -0.19 -4.93
N THR A 423 -24.79 -0.73 -5.60
CA THR A 423 -23.36 -0.48 -5.31
C THR A 423 -22.80 0.74 -6.04
N VAL A 424 -23.35 1.09 -7.21
CA VAL A 424 -23.07 2.36 -7.90
C VAL A 424 -23.99 3.42 -7.29
N GLY A 425 -23.43 4.30 -6.45
CA GLY A 425 -24.24 5.18 -5.62
C GLY A 425 -25.14 6.14 -6.41
N GLN A 426 -26.35 6.35 -5.91
CA GLN A 426 -27.31 7.29 -6.48
C GLN A 426 -27.21 8.66 -5.82
N GLU A 427 -26.91 9.68 -6.61
CA GLU A 427 -26.82 11.06 -6.14
C GLU A 427 -28.21 11.69 -5.97
N HIS A 428 -28.46 12.25 -4.78
CA HIS A 428 -29.68 12.94 -4.40
C HIS A 428 -29.38 14.27 -3.71
N GLU A 429 -30.06 15.33 -4.15
CA GLU A 429 -30.06 16.63 -3.48
C GLU A 429 -31.06 16.60 -2.30
N LEU A 430 -30.57 16.77 -1.08
CA LEU A 430 -31.38 16.79 0.15
C LEU A 430 -31.75 18.23 0.54
N ALA A 431 -33.03 18.49 0.81
CA ALA A 431 -33.54 19.82 1.16
C ALA A 431 -34.71 19.76 2.15
N SER A 432 -34.94 20.86 2.88
CA SER A 432 -36.06 20.95 3.84
C SER A 432 -37.42 20.81 3.15
N GLY A 433 -38.31 20.01 3.72
CA GLY A 433 -39.63 19.72 3.14
C GLY A 433 -39.61 18.76 1.96
N MET A 434 -38.48 18.09 1.68
CA MET A 434 -38.43 17.03 0.69
C MET A 434 -39.32 15.84 1.07
N GLY A 435 -39.88 15.17 0.06
CA GLY A 435 -40.59 13.91 0.24
C GLY A 435 -39.65 12.74 0.52
N PRO A 436 -40.19 11.55 0.86
CA PRO A 436 -39.40 10.38 1.22
C PRO A 436 -38.42 9.97 0.11
N ARG A 437 -37.30 9.37 0.50
CA ARG A 437 -36.27 8.84 -0.42
C ARG A 437 -36.44 7.33 -0.55
N ASP A 438 -37.30 6.94 -1.47
CA ASP A 438 -37.58 5.53 -1.68
C ASP A 438 -36.59 4.90 -2.66
N PHE A 439 -36.21 3.65 -2.40
CA PHE A 439 -35.35 2.85 -3.28
C PHE A 439 -36.11 1.62 -3.73
N THR A 440 -35.79 1.10 -4.92
CA THR A 440 -36.35 -0.16 -5.41
C THR A 440 -35.22 -1.10 -5.77
N LEU A 441 -35.11 -2.21 -5.05
CA LEU A 441 -34.14 -3.27 -5.32
C LEU A 441 -34.79 -4.39 -6.12
N LYS A 442 -34.04 -4.99 -7.03
CA LYS A 442 -34.51 -6.21 -7.73
C LYS A 442 -34.30 -7.40 -6.81
N ARG A 443 -35.27 -8.29 -6.68
CA ARG A 443 -35.06 -9.54 -5.95
C ARG A 443 -34.03 -10.40 -6.66
N THR A 444 -33.17 -11.06 -5.89
CA THR A 444 -32.31 -12.12 -6.40
C THR A 444 -33.12 -13.41 -6.54
N GLN A 445 -32.60 -14.32 -7.35
CA GLN A 445 -32.97 -15.71 -7.31
C GLN A 445 -32.10 -16.41 -6.28
N THR A 446 -32.63 -17.43 -5.61
CA THR A 446 -31.84 -18.18 -4.63
C THR A 446 -31.24 -19.43 -5.24
N ILE A 447 -29.95 -19.64 -5.01
CA ILE A 447 -29.35 -20.97 -5.10
C ILE A 447 -29.17 -21.48 -3.67
N THR A 448 -29.73 -22.65 -3.40
CA THR A 448 -29.61 -23.33 -2.11
C THR A 448 -28.74 -24.56 -2.27
N GLY A 449 -27.96 -24.88 -1.24
CA GLY A 449 -27.22 -26.12 -1.24
C GLY A 449 -26.74 -26.55 0.13
N ARG A 450 -25.94 -27.62 0.13
CA ARG A 450 -25.28 -28.17 1.30
C ARG A 450 -23.83 -28.44 1.04
N VAL A 451 -23.02 -28.23 2.06
CA VAL A 451 -21.64 -28.64 2.15
C VAL A 451 -21.56 -29.84 3.09
N VAL A 452 -21.08 -30.97 2.58
CA VAL A 452 -20.93 -32.22 3.33
C VAL A 452 -19.53 -32.79 3.16
N ASP A 453 -19.09 -33.63 4.09
CA ASP A 453 -17.87 -34.43 3.92
C ASP A 453 -18.12 -35.69 3.08
N GLY A 454 -17.06 -36.46 2.81
CA GLY A 454 -17.14 -37.73 2.08
C GLY A 454 -18.02 -38.82 2.76
N ALA A 455 -18.34 -38.67 4.05
CA ALA A 455 -19.27 -39.54 4.78
C ALA A 455 -20.73 -39.02 4.75
N GLY A 456 -20.96 -37.85 4.13
CA GLY A 456 -22.26 -37.18 4.06
C GLY A 456 -22.61 -36.39 5.33
N GLN A 457 -21.66 -36.14 6.24
CA GLN A 457 -21.89 -35.30 7.41
C GLN A 457 -21.78 -33.82 7.02
N PRO A 458 -22.63 -32.94 7.57
CA PRO A 458 -22.60 -31.52 7.24
C PRO A 458 -21.32 -30.83 7.76
N ILE A 459 -20.76 -29.93 6.94
CA ILE A 459 -19.59 -29.11 7.30
C ILE A 459 -20.02 -27.66 7.46
N SER A 460 -19.77 -27.06 8.63
CA SER A 460 -20.13 -25.68 8.97
C SER A 460 -18.98 -24.70 8.76
N GLY A 461 -19.30 -23.43 8.48
CA GLY A 461 -18.33 -22.34 8.40
C GLY A 461 -17.47 -22.33 7.15
N VAL A 462 -17.82 -23.09 6.10
CA VAL A 462 -17.07 -23.11 4.85
C VAL A 462 -17.39 -21.86 4.04
N PRO A 463 -16.41 -20.99 3.70
CA PRO A 463 -16.65 -19.88 2.80
C PRO A 463 -16.93 -20.38 1.38
N LEU A 464 -18.03 -19.91 0.82
CA LEU A 464 -18.45 -20.18 -0.53
C LEU A 464 -18.49 -18.88 -1.33
N ALA A 465 -17.91 -18.92 -2.52
CA ALA A 465 -17.90 -17.83 -3.48
C ALA A 465 -18.71 -18.20 -4.71
N MET A 466 -19.53 -17.28 -5.21
CA MET A 466 -20.33 -17.47 -6.42
C MET A 466 -19.99 -16.41 -7.48
N GLU A 467 -19.77 -16.87 -8.71
CA GLU A 467 -19.47 -16.02 -9.86
C GLU A 467 -20.36 -16.40 -11.05
N LEU A 468 -20.84 -15.40 -11.80
CA LEU A 468 -21.65 -15.63 -12.99
C LEU A 468 -20.78 -16.11 -14.15
N MET A 469 -21.15 -17.22 -14.78
CA MET A 469 -20.45 -17.75 -15.94
C MET A 469 -20.87 -17.04 -17.23
N GLY A 470 -19.91 -16.80 -18.14
CA GLY A 470 -20.16 -16.31 -19.49
C GLY A 470 -20.32 -14.79 -19.62
N THR A 471 -19.70 -14.01 -18.74
CA THR A 471 -19.64 -12.54 -18.85
C THR A 471 -18.73 -12.14 -20.01
N GLU A 472 -19.29 -11.51 -21.05
CA GLU A 472 -18.54 -11.12 -22.27
C GLU A 472 -17.98 -9.69 -22.21
N GLY A 473 -18.05 -8.98 -21.07
CA GLY A 473 -17.45 -7.65 -20.93
C GLY A 473 -17.47 -7.05 -19.51
N PRO A 474 -16.70 -5.96 -19.26
CA PRO A 474 -16.61 -5.29 -17.96
C PRO A 474 -17.90 -4.57 -17.51
N GLU A 475 -18.84 -4.31 -18.43
CA GLU A 475 -20.19 -3.81 -18.08
C GLU A 475 -21.13 -4.91 -17.53
N ASP A 476 -20.75 -6.19 -17.69
CA ASP A 476 -21.45 -7.36 -17.16
C ASP A 476 -20.79 -7.94 -15.89
N TYR A 477 -19.76 -7.28 -15.36
CA TYR A 477 -19.09 -7.70 -14.14
C TYR A 477 -20.03 -7.50 -12.95
N GLU A 478 -20.54 -8.61 -12.42
CA GLU A 478 -21.36 -8.62 -11.21
C GLU A 478 -20.46 -8.87 -9.98
N PRO A 479 -20.72 -8.20 -8.85
CA PRO A 479 -19.96 -8.44 -7.63
C PRO A 479 -20.01 -9.92 -7.26
N GLN A 480 -18.88 -10.46 -6.83
CA GLN A 480 -18.80 -11.83 -6.30
C GLN A 480 -19.65 -11.94 -5.05
N GLU A 481 -20.59 -12.88 -5.02
CA GLU A 481 -21.39 -13.18 -3.83
C GLU A 481 -20.61 -14.13 -2.93
N LEU A 482 -20.55 -13.82 -1.63
CA LEU A 482 -19.83 -14.60 -0.62
C LEU A 482 -20.78 -15.01 0.50
N THR A 483 -20.81 -16.28 0.85
CA THR A 483 -21.59 -16.80 1.98
C THR A 483 -20.83 -17.90 2.71
N PHE A 484 -21.39 -18.39 3.80
CA PHE A 484 -20.82 -19.49 4.59
C PHE A 484 -21.85 -20.60 4.80
N SER A 485 -21.39 -21.85 4.91
CA SER A 485 -22.27 -22.95 5.32
C SER A 485 -22.68 -22.83 6.79
N ASP A 486 -23.95 -23.09 7.10
CA ASP A 486 -24.49 -23.09 8.46
C ASP A 486 -24.13 -24.37 9.23
N ARG A 487 -24.68 -24.55 10.44
CA ARG A 487 -24.41 -25.71 11.31
C ARG A 487 -24.90 -27.04 10.74
N ASP A 488 -25.89 -27.01 9.86
CA ASP A 488 -26.42 -28.17 9.12
C ASP A 488 -25.77 -28.29 7.73
N GLY A 489 -24.69 -27.54 7.49
CA GLY A 489 -23.97 -27.47 6.23
C GLY A 489 -24.72 -26.74 5.13
N ARG A 490 -25.90 -26.16 5.40
CA ARG A 490 -26.71 -25.50 4.37
C ARG A 490 -26.16 -24.13 4.03
N PHE A 491 -26.29 -23.73 2.78
CA PHE A 491 -26.02 -22.37 2.33
C PHE A 491 -27.14 -21.87 1.42
N VAL A 492 -27.27 -20.55 1.37
CA VAL A 492 -28.15 -19.84 0.45
C VAL A 492 -27.33 -18.71 -0.15
N MET A 493 -27.35 -18.62 -1.47
CA MET A 493 -26.68 -17.59 -2.26
C MET A 493 -27.68 -16.84 -3.10
N ASP A 494 -27.46 -15.54 -3.20
CA ASP A 494 -28.29 -14.60 -3.92
C ASP A 494 -27.76 -14.38 -5.35
N ALA A 495 -28.45 -14.95 -6.33
CA ALA A 495 -28.13 -14.87 -7.74
C ALA A 495 -28.90 -13.71 -8.41
N THR A 496 -28.18 -12.84 -9.07
CA THR A 496 -28.64 -11.61 -9.73
C THR A 496 -29.51 -11.84 -10.98
N ARG A 497 -29.25 -12.90 -11.75
CA ARG A 497 -29.91 -13.25 -13.02
C ARG A 497 -30.67 -14.56 -12.95
N ALA A 498 -31.96 -14.50 -13.27
CA ALA A 498 -32.79 -15.68 -13.49
C ALA A 498 -32.38 -16.42 -14.78
N GLY A 499 -32.24 -17.74 -14.69
CA GLY A 499 -31.70 -18.59 -15.75
C GLY A 499 -30.18 -18.48 -15.94
N GLY A 500 -29.48 -17.68 -15.13
CA GLY A 500 -28.02 -17.56 -15.17
C GLY A 500 -27.33 -18.82 -14.65
N SER A 501 -26.18 -19.17 -15.23
CA SER A 501 -25.29 -20.24 -14.75
C SER A 501 -24.19 -19.62 -13.91
N TYR A 502 -24.01 -20.14 -12.70
CA TYR A 502 -23.04 -19.64 -11.72
C TYR A 502 -22.08 -20.75 -11.35
N GLU A 503 -20.82 -20.38 -11.21
CA GLU A 503 -19.79 -21.22 -10.61
C GLU A 503 -19.75 -20.93 -9.10
N ILE A 504 -19.94 -21.97 -8.28
CA ILE A 504 -19.90 -21.89 -6.82
C ILE A 504 -18.66 -22.64 -6.35
N THR A 505 -17.75 -21.92 -5.72
CA THR A 505 -16.49 -22.46 -5.19
C THR A 505 -16.52 -22.45 -3.66
N ALA A 506 -16.43 -23.62 -3.04
CA ALA A 506 -16.16 -23.76 -1.61
C ALA A 506 -14.65 -23.73 -1.37
N ARG A 507 -14.17 -22.79 -0.55
CA ARG A 507 -12.76 -22.68 -0.16
C ARG A 507 -12.63 -23.01 1.32
N SER A 508 -11.57 -23.70 1.72
CA SER A 508 -11.30 -24.01 3.12
C SER A 508 -9.83 -24.35 3.28
N ASP A 509 -9.24 -24.00 4.42
CA ASP A 509 -7.88 -24.44 4.75
C ASP A 509 -7.83 -25.89 5.26
N ASP A 510 -8.97 -26.44 5.70
CA ASP A 510 -9.07 -27.81 6.21
C ASP A 510 -9.45 -28.83 5.12
N TYR A 511 -10.05 -28.37 4.01
CA TYR A 511 -10.57 -29.22 2.95
C TYR A 511 -10.07 -28.80 1.58
N VAL A 512 -10.06 -29.76 0.66
CA VAL A 512 -9.81 -29.52 -0.75
C VAL A 512 -10.91 -28.62 -1.31
N HIS A 513 -10.52 -27.57 -2.04
CA HIS A 513 -11.47 -26.64 -2.64
C HIS A 513 -12.35 -27.41 -3.64
N GLU A 514 -13.64 -27.13 -3.69
CA GLU A 514 -14.55 -27.84 -4.60
C GLU A 514 -15.43 -26.83 -5.33
N THR A 515 -15.66 -27.07 -6.62
CA THR A 515 -16.41 -26.17 -7.48
C THR A 515 -17.56 -26.90 -8.15
N VAL A 516 -18.72 -26.25 -8.18
CA VAL A 516 -19.93 -26.77 -8.82
C VAL A 516 -20.62 -25.68 -9.64
N VAL A 517 -21.17 -26.05 -10.79
CA VAL A 517 -21.98 -25.15 -11.61
C VAL A 517 -23.46 -25.33 -11.27
N ALA A 518 -24.15 -24.22 -11.02
CA ALA A 518 -25.56 -24.19 -10.67
C ALA A 518 -26.32 -23.14 -11.47
N THR A 519 -27.62 -23.36 -11.69
CA THR A 519 -28.51 -22.39 -12.36
C THR A 519 -29.47 -21.79 -11.35
N ALA A 520 -29.80 -20.50 -11.47
CA ALA A 520 -30.72 -19.83 -10.53
C ALA A 520 -32.09 -19.48 -11.16
N PRO A 521 -33.24 -19.83 -10.56
CA PRO A 521 -33.38 -20.85 -9.52
C PRO A 521 -33.16 -22.25 -10.11
N GLY A 522 -32.67 -23.18 -9.29
CA GLY A 522 -32.35 -24.54 -9.71
C GLY A 522 -32.54 -25.54 -8.56
N PRO A 523 -32.24 -26.83 -8.77
CA PRO A 523 -32.27 -27.83 -7.70
C PRO A 523 -31.24 -27.52 -6.60
N GLU A 524 -31.48 -28.05 -5.39
CA GLU A 524 -30.51 -27.96 -4.28
C GLU A 524 -29.18 -28.62 -4.68
N VAL A 525 -28.08 -27.89 -4.48
CA VAL A 525 -26.74 -28.33 -4.86
C VAL A 525 -26.04 -28.98 -3.66
N THR A 526 -25.27 -30.03 -3.86
CA THR A 526 -24.44 -30.64 -2.80
C THR A 526 -22.97 -30.52 -3.19
N LEU A 527 -22.19 -29.82 -2.38
CA LEU A 527 -20.73 -29.80 -2.46
C LEU A 527 -20.17 -30.80 -1.44
N THR A 528 -19.50 -31.83 -1.94
CA THR A 528 -18.86 -32.84 -1.09
C THR A 528 -17.39 -32.51 -0.96
N LEU A 529 -16.99 -31.96 0.18
CA LEU A 529 -15.59 -31.62 0.45
C LEU A 529 -14.83 -32.85 0.92
N SER A 530 -13.65 -33.01 0.35
CA SER A 530 -12.69 -34.03 0.79
C SER A 530 -11.68 -33.39 1.72
N THR A 531 -11.36 -34.05 2.84
CA THR A 531 -10.28 -33.62 3.74
C THR A 531 -8.92 -33.54 3.05
N GLY A 532 -8.76 -34.31 1.96
CA GLY A 532 -7.54 -34.34 1.17
C GLY A 532 -6.37 -34.86 1.98
N ALA A 533 -5.17 -34.58 1.49
CA ALA A 533 -3.94 -34.86 2.21
C ALA A 533 -3.62 -33.73 3.19
N THR A 534 -2.90 -34.10 4.26
CA THR A 534 -2.32 -33.18 5.23
C THR A 534 -0.81 -33.31 5.22
N VAL A 535 -0.11 -32.18 5.27
CA VAL A 535 1.33 -32.10 5.54
C VAL A 535 1.51 -31.53 6.94
N GLU A 536 2.28 -32.23 7.76
CA GLU A 536 2.75 -31.77 9.07
C GLU A 536 4.27 -31.86 9.08
N GLY A 537 4.94 -30.92 9.72
CA GLY A 537 6.39 -31.01 9.79
C GLY A 537 7.06 -30.16 10.84
N THR A 538 8.37 -30.35 10.92
CA THR A 538 9.25 -29.60 11.81
C THR A 538 10.40 -29.04 11.00
N LEU A 539 10.78 -27.79 11.28
CA LEU A 539 11.95 -27.14 10.71
C LEU A 539 13.01 -26.95 11.80
N THR A 540 14.20 -27.49 11.56
CA THR A 540 15.35 -27.38 12.47
C THR A 540 16.59 -26.82 11.78
N ASP A 541 17.48 -26.23 12.58
CA ASP A 541 18.82 -25.83 12.12
C ASP A 541 19.76 -27.04 12.00
N ALA A 542 20.98 -26.82 11.54
CA ALA A 542 21.99 -27.88 11.42
C ALA A 542 22.35 -28.55 12.76
N ARG A 543 21.99 -27.97 13.92
CA ARG A 543 22.20 -28.54 15.26
C ARG A 543 20.96 -29.24 15.82
N GLY A 544 19.85 -29.24 15.08
CA GLY A 544 18.57 -29.81 15.51
C GLY A 544 17.74 -28.90 16.41
N LEU A 545 18.10 -27.61 16.53
CA LEU A 545 17.27 -26.64 17.24
C LEU A 545 16.13 -26.17 16.33
N PRO A 546 14.91 -25.99 16.86
CA PRO A 546 13.77 -25.53 16.06
C PRO A 546 14.00 -24.12 15.50
N VAL A 547 13.46 -23.87 14.31
CA VAL A 547 13.58 -22.57 13.63
C VAL A 547 12.19 -22.05 13.25
N ALA A 548 11.82 -20.95 13.90
CA ALA A 548 10.58 -20.24 13.67
C ALA A 548 10.66 -19.27 12.48
N ARG A 549 9.50 -18.76 12.04
CA ARG A 549 9.37 -17.65 11.08
C ARG A 549 9.96 -17.95 9.69
N PHE A 550 9.89 -19.20 9.26
CA PHE A 550 9.98 -19.54 7.85
C PHE A 550 8.58 -19.57 7.28
N MET A 551 8.38 -18.93 6.13
CA MET A 551 7.19 -19.19 5.34
C MET A 551 7.31 -20.60 4.78
N VAL A 552 6.30 -21.44 4.99
CA VAL A 552 6.26 -22.78 4.40
C VAL A 552 5.19 -22.81 3.32
N ASN A 553 5.60 -23.21 2.13
CA ASN A 553 4.76 -23.31 0.94
C ASN A 553 4.70 -24.76 0.49
N VAL A 554 3.51 -25.21 0.08
CA VAL A 554 3.31 -26.52 -0.55
C VAL A 554 3.00 -26.31 -2.02
N LEU A 555 3.91 -26.75 -2.89
CA LEU A 555 3.94 -26.43 -4.32
C LEU A 555 3.76 -27.71 -5.15
N PRO A 556 2.81 -27.80 -6.08
CA PRO A 556 2.69 -28.97 -6.95
C PRO A 556 3.91 -29.12 -7.88
N LEU A 557 4.42 -30.34 -8.05
CA LEU A 557 5.59 -30.61 -8.91
C LEU A 557 5.25 -30.91 -10.37
N ASP A 558 4.00 -31.31 -10.66
CA ASP A 558 3.59 -31.85 -11.97
C ASP A 558 2.72 -30.85 -12.78
N HIS A 559 2.66 -29.56 -12.41
CA HIS A 559 1.87 -28.53 -13.10
C HIS A 559 2.72 -27.30 -13.46
N ASP A 560 2.67 -26.87 -14.73
CA ASP A 560 3.46 -25.75 -15.27
C ASP A 560 2.87 -24.36 -14.96
N ASP A 561 1.60 -24.27 -14.49
CA ASP A 561 0.99 -23.01 -14.05
C ASP A 561 1.36 -22.73 -12.57
N GLU A 562 2.48 -22.03 -12.39
CA GLU A 562 3.13 -21.77 -11.10
C GLU A 562 2.32 -20.86 -10.14
N GLN A 563 1.28 -20.16 -10.61
CA GLN A 563 0.56 -19.14 -9.82
C GLN A 563 -0.79 -19.58 -9.23
N GLU A 564 -1.45 -20.62 -9.75
CA GLU A 564 -2.84 -20.94 -9.38
C GLU A 564 -3.00 -21.96 -8.23
N ARG A 565 -1.91 -22.55 -7.72
CA ARG A 565 -1.96 -23.61 -6.69
C ARG A 565 -0.94 -23.48 -5.56
N LEU A 566 -0.48 -22.27 -5.27
CA LEU A 566 0.32 -22.01 -4.08
C LEU A 566 -0.55 -22.24 -2.84
N LEU A 567 -0.20 -23.22 -2.02
CA LEU A 567 -0.83 -23.43 -0.72
C LEU A 567 0.12 -22.91 0.36
N GLU A 568 -0.13 -21.70 0.82
CA GLU A 568 0.59 -21.08 1.92
C GLU A 568 0.16 -21.73 3.26
N THR A 569 1.12 -21.83 4.17
CA THR A 569 0.87 -22.18 5.57
C THR A 569 0.97 -20.92 6.44
N GLU A 570 0.63 -21.04 7.72
CA GLU A 570 0.94 -20.01 8.73
C GLU A 570 2.45 -19.84 9.00
N GLY A 571 3.31 -20.56 8.27
CA GLY A 571 4.74 -20.62 8.47
C GLY A 571 5.13 -21.58 9.61
N THR A 572 6.39 -21.51 10.04
CA THR A 572 6.84 -22.23 11.22
C THR A 572 6.54 -21.43 12.49
N ASP A 573 5.85 -22.07 13.43
CA ASP A 573 5.58 -21.50 14.75
C ASP A 573 6.88 -21.31 15.55
N ASP A 574 6.78 -20.76 16.76
CA ASP A 574 7.95 -20.52 17.60
C ASP A 574 8.73 -21.82 17.91
N GLN A 575 8.08 -22.98 17.89
CA GLN A 575 8.67 -24.32 18.08
C GLN A 575 9.14 -24.98 16.78
N GLY A 576 9.09 -24.29 15.64
CA GLY A 576 9.51 -24.79 14.34
C GLY A 576 8.49 -25.74 13.69
N HIS A 577 7.27 -25.87 14.21
CA HIS A 577 6.23 -26.73 13.65
C HIS A 577 5.46 -26.00 12.55
N PHE A 578 5.02 -26.74 11.53
CA PHE A 578 4.13 -26.24 10.48
C PHE A 578 3.11 -27.30 10.09
N ARG A 579 1.96 -26.85 9.58
CA ARG A 579 0.86 -27.72 9.15
C ARG A 579 0.08 -27.11 7.99
N ARG A 580 -0.31 -27.95 7.02
CA ARG A 580 -1.27 -27.61 5.95
C ARG A 580 -2.20 -28.79 5.69
N LYS A 581 -3.50 -28.55 5.67
CA LYS A 581 -4.53 -29.53 5.30
C LYS A 581 -5.20 -29.15 3.98
N GLY A 582 -6.19 -29.93 3.55
CA GLY A 582 -7.00 -29.63 2.37
C GLY A 582 -6.24 -29.71 1.05
N ILE A 583 -5.22 -30.57 0.96
CA ILE A 583 -4.35 -30.64 -0.23
C ILE A 583 -4.83 -31.75 -1.17
N TYR A 584 -4.97 -31.47 -2.47
CA TYR A 584 -5.23 -32.53 -3.46
C TYR A 584 -4.10 -33.58 -3.44
N PRO A 585 -4.39 -34.88 -3.57
CA PRO A 585 -3.35 -35.90 -3.70
C PRO A 585 -2.44 -35.63 -4.90
N GLY A 586 -1.16 -35.93 -4.76
CA GLY A 586 -0.18 -35.69 -5.82
C GLY A 586 1.25 -35.53 -5.31
N ARG A 587 2.17 -35.17 -6.20
CA ARG A 587 3.56 -34.89 -5.86
C ARG A 587 3.75 -33.40 -5.60
N TYR A 588 4.27 -33.09 -4.43
CA TYR A 588 4.46 -31.72 -3.98
C TYR A 588 5.88 -31.49 -3.50
N ARG A 589 6.29 -30.24 -3.54
CA ARG A 589 7.44 -29.73 -2.81
C ARG A 589 6.94 -28.95 -1.61
N VAL A 590 7.39 -29.35 -0.43
CA VAL A 590 7.26 -28.55 0.79
C VAL A 590 8.52 -27.72 0.90
N GLU A 591 8.38 -26.41 0.69
CA GLU A 591 9.48 -25.45 0.74
C GLU A 591 9.32 -24.54 1.95
N ALA A 592 10.33 -24.48 2.81
CA ALA A 592 10.47 -23.45 3.81
C ALA A 592 11.43 -22.37 3.30
N LYS A 593 10.99 -21.11 3.31
CA LYS A 593 11.76 -19.94 2.88
C LYS A 593 11.76 -18.85 3.95
N GLN A 594 12.92 -18.24 4.16
CA GLN A 594 13.08 -17.07 5.00
C GLN A 594 13.85 -15.98 4.25
N TRP A 595 13.28 -14.78 4.20
CA TRP A 595 14.00 -13.62 3.70
C TRP A 595 15.00 -13.13 4.74
N ALA A 596 16.27 -13.02 4.38
CA ALA A 596 17.31 -12.50 5.28
C ALA A 596 18.26 -11.53 4.59
N SER A 597 18.95 -10.68 5.36
CA SER A 597 19.82 -9.63 4.83
C SER A 597 21.04 -10.14 4.07
N SER A 598 21.60 -11.30 4.47
CA SER A 598 22.75 -11.90 3.78
C SER A 598 22.34 -12.67 2.52
N VAL A 599 21.45 -13.64 2.68
CA VAL A 599 20.98 -14.55 1.63
C VAL A 599 19.62 -15.09 2.04
N ASP A 600 18.72 -15.32 1.08
CA ASP A 600 17.48 -16.03 1.38
C ASP A 600 17.78 -17.47 1.75
N ARG A 601 17.29 -17.88 2.91
CA ARG A 601 17.47 -19.25 3.40
C ARG A 601 16.31 -20.07 2.90
N ARG A 602 16.62 -21.23 2.33
CA ARG A 602 15.64 -22.14 1.73
C ARG A 602 16.00 -23.58 2.03
N VAL A 603 15.01 -24.37 2.40
CA VAL A 603 15.09 -25.83 2.47
C VAL A 603 13.79 -26.40 1.94
N TRP A 604 13.87 -27.55 1.30
CA TRP A 604 12.69 -28.22 0.78
C TRP A 604 12.82 -29.73 0.86
N ALA A 605 11.65 -30.38 0.81
CA ALA A 605 11.53 -31.82 0.59
C ALA A 605 10.44 -32.06 -0.44
N ASP A 606 10.69 -32.98 -1.37
CA ASP A 606 9.67 -33.45 -2.30
C ASP A 606 8.95 -34.62 -1.63
N VAL A 607 7.62 -34.56 -1.61
CA VAL A 607 6.74 -35.50 -0.92
C VAL A 607 5.63 -35.97 -1.85
N GLU A 608 5.20 -37.21 -1.66
CA GLU A 608 4.01 -37.74 -2.31
C GLU A 608 2.87 -37.74 -1.29
N LEU A 609 1.82 -36.98 -1.59
CA LEU A 609 0.67 -36.82 -0.73
C LEU A 609 -0.45 -37.77 -1.18
N LEU A 610 -0.82 -38.68 -0.28
CA LEU A 610 -1.89 -39.65 -0.51
C LEU A 610 -3.22 -39.12 0.05
N PRO A 611 -4.36 -39.46 -0.58
CA PRO A 611 -5.68 -39.02 -0.11
C PRO A 611 -5.91 -39.43 1.35
N ASP A 612 -6.45 -38.50 2.15
CA ASP A 612 -6.85 -38.71 3.55
C ASP A 612 -5.72 -39.20 4.47
N THR A 613 -4.47 -38.83 4.16
CA THR A 613 -3.29 -39.16 4.97
C THR A 613 -2.61 -37.93 5.54
N VAL A 614 -1.95 -38.11 6.70
CA VAL A 614 -1.02 -37.13 7.27
C VAL A 614 0.40 -37.53 6.91
N THR A 615 1.05 -36.74 6.07
CA THR A 615 2.46 -36.91 5.69
C THR A 615 3.33 -36.05 6.61
N LYS A 616 4.23 -36.69 7.35
CA LYS A 616 5.19 -36.01 8.22
C LYS A 616 6.46 -35.65 7.46
N VAL A 617 6.91 -34.40 7.58
CA VAL A 617 8.07 -33.85 6.90
C VAL A 617 9.04 -33.25 7.90
N GLU A 618 10.29 -33.70 7.87
CA GLU A 618 11.37 -33.08 8.63
C GLU A 618 12.22 -32.25 7.67
N LEU A 619 12.19 -30.93 7.86
CA LEU A 619 13.04 -30.01 7.13
C LEU A 619 14.22 -29.63 8.03
N ARG A 620 15.44 -29.77 7.51
CA ARG A 620 16.66 -29.41 8.24
C ARG A 620 17.51 -28.48 7.39
N LEU A 621 17.78 -27.29 7.89
CA LEU A 621 18.70 -26.36 7.26
C LEU A 621 20.09 -27.00 7.24
N GLN A 622 20.74 -26.91 6.08
CA GLN A 622 22.09 -27.45 5.88
C GLN A 622 23.11 -26.67 6.72
N GLU A 623 24.33 -27.20 6.82
CA GLU A 623 25.42 -26.44 7.40
C GLU A 623 25.65 -25.16 6.59
N GLU A 624 25.55 -24.03 7.28
CA GLU A 624 25.70 -22.72 6.71
C GLU A 624 27.11 -22.20 6.97
N HIS A 625 27.73 -21.58 5.98
CA HIS A 625 29.01 -20.92 6.14
C HIS A 625 28.86 -19.41 6.03
N SER A 626 29.98 -18.72 6.31
CA SER A 626 30.11 -17.28 6.16
C SER A 626 31.08 -16.95 5.04
N LEU A 627 30.85 -15.83 4.38
CA LEU A 627 31.77 -15.19 3.45
C LEU A 627 32.17 -13.83 4.02
N GLU A 628 33.46 -13.61 4.22
CA GLU A 628 33.96 -12.28 4.56
C GLU A 628 34.24 -11.49 3.28
N GLY A 629 34.04 -10.19 3.32
CA GLY A 629 34.36 -9.34 2.18
C GLY A 629 34.84 -7.96 2.57
N ILE A 630 35.53 -7.32 1.63
CA ILE A 630 35.92 -5.91 1.71
C ILE A 630 35.60 -5.21 0.40
N ALA A 631 34.91 -4.08 0.49
CA ALA A 631 34.60 -3.20 -0.62
C ALA A 631 35.51 -1.97 -0.58
N VAL A 632 36.14 -1.68 -1.72
CA VAL A 632 37.05 -0.55 -1.88
C VAL A 632 36.79 0.20 -3.18
N ASP A 633 37.26 1.43 -3.28
CA ASP A 633 37.26 2.19 -4.52
C ASP A 633 38.43 1.82 -5.44
N THR A 634 38.52 2.52 -6.59
CA THR A 634 39.60 2.34 -7.56
C THR A 634 41.00 2.72 -7.04
N ALA A 635 41.08 3.52 -5.97
CA ALA A 635 42.30 3.90 -5.27
C ALA A 635 42.63 2.96 -4.09
N GLY A 636 41.74 2.03 -3.75
CA GLY A 636 41.88 1.09 -2.65
C GLY A 636 41.35 1.60 -1.30
N GLN A 637 40.68 2.75 -1.26
CA GLN A 637 40.05 3.26 -0.04
C GLN A 637 38.75 2.50 0.27
N PRO A 638 38.42 2.26 1.55
CA PRO A 638 37.17 1.59 1.93
C PRO A 638 35.90 2.27 1.43
N VAL A 639 34.91 1.47 1.01
CA VAL A 639 33.58 1.95 0.63
C VAL A 639 32.57 1.53 1.71
N GLN A 640 32.21 2.46 2.58
CA GLN A 640 31.19 2.28 3.63
C GLN A 640 29.76 2.38 3.09
N GLY A 641 28.81 1.70 3.71
CA GLY A 641 27.37 1.80 3.42
C GLY A 641 26.95 1.19 2.09
N LEU A 642 27.80 0.37 1.48
CA LEU A 642 27.44 -0.46 0.34
C LEU A 642 26.54 -1.59 0.83
N SER A 643 25.38 -1.77 0.20
CA SER A 643 24.55 -2.94 0.48
C SER A 643 25.08 -4.14 -0.28
N VAL A 644 25.32 -5.25 0.42
CA VAL A 644 25.80 -6.51 -0.15
C VAL A 644 24.87 -7.65 0.22
N ARG A 645 24.49 -8.46 -0.76
CA ARG A 645 23.57 -9.59 -0.60
C ARG A 645 23.95 -10.71 -1.57
N ALA A 646 23.72 -11.94 -1.16
CA ALA A 646 23.86 -13.13 -1.99
C ALA A 646 22.48 -13.70 -2.38
N GLN A 647 22.45 -14.39 -3.52
CA GLN A 647 21.33 -15.23 -3.95
C GLN A 647 21.88 -16.57 -4.41
N SER A 648 21.33 -17.66 -3.89
CA SER A 648 21.75 -19.01 -4.29
C SER A 648 21.46 -19.23 -5.78
N LEU A 649 22.48 -19.63 -6.54
CA LEU A 649 22.31 -20.01 -7.94
C LEU A 649 21.71 -21.43 -8.00
N ALA A 650 20.50 -21.53 -8.54
CA ALA A 650 19.97 -22.83 -8.95
C ALA A 650 20.82 -23.34 -10.12
N ARG A 651 21.27 -24.61 -10.09
CA ARG A 651 21.84 -25.22 -11.30
C ARG A 651 20.74 -25.32 -12.37
N VAL A 652 21.14 -25.24 -13.64
CA VAL A 652 20.25 -25.41 -14.81
C VAL A 652 19.55 -26.79 -14.81
N ASP A 653 20.18 -27.81 -14.22
CA ASP A 653 19.60 -29.14 -13.97
C ASP A 653 19.01 -29.30 -12.56
N GLY A 654 18.93 -28.20 -11.81
CA GLY A 654 18.41 -28.13 -10.45
C GLY A 654 16.91 -27.84 -10.42
N PRO A 655 16.27 -27.95 -9.25
CA PRO A 655 14.87 -27.61 -9.10
C PRO A 655 14.62 -26.14 -9.50
N LYS A 656 13.66 -25.89 -10.40
CA LYS A 656 13.12 -24.55 -10.62
C LYS A 656 12.59 -23.99 -9.29
N PHE A 657 12.99 -22.77 -8.96
CA PHE A 657 12.56 -22.06 -7.77
C PHE A 657 11.45 -21.09 -8.14
N ILE A 658 10.27 -21.24 -7.54
CA ILE A 658 9.15 -20.32 -7.75
C ILE A 658 9.42 -19.04 -6.97
N GLU A 659 9.69 -17.94 -7.69
CA GLU A 659 9.78 -16.62 -7.09
C GLU A 659 8.38 -16.01 -6.97
N ILE A 660 7.79 -16.10 -5.78
CA ILE A 660 6.55 -15.37 -5.45
C ILE A 660 6.89 -13.88 -5.46
N HIS A 661 6.35 -13.14 -6.44
CA HIS A 661 6.56 -11.70 -6.62
C HIS A 661 5.68 -10.84 -5.69
N GLY A 662 4.90 -11.47 -4.82
CA GLY A 662 3.96 -10.84 -3.89
C GLY A 662 4.58 -10.50 -2.54
N ASP A 663 5.58 -9.62 -2.51
CA ASP A 663 5.56 -8.43 -1.66
C ASP A 663 6.87 -7.66 -1.86
N ARG A 664 6.81 -6.55 -2.60
CA ARG A 664 7.99 -5.68 -2.81
C ARG A 664 8.40 -4.95 -1.52
N HIS A 665 7.64 -5.07 -0.43
CA HIS A 665 7.80 -4.26 0.77
C HIS A 665 8.64 -4.90 1.89
N GLU A 666 8.97 -6.20 1.81
CA GLU A 666 9.70 -6.90 2.89
C GLU A 666 11.10 -7.44 2.54
N ARG A 667 11.57 -7.35 1.27
CA ARG A 667 12.93 -7.84 0.94
C ARG A 667 13.99 -7.02 1.71
N PRO A 668 14.81 -7.64 2.58
CA PRO A 668 15.83 -6.91 3.35
C PRO A 668 16.85 -6.27 2.43
N ARG A 669 17.23 -5.02 2.75
CA ARG A 669 18.10 -4.19 1.90
C ARG A 669 19.47 -4.77 1.59
N GLY A 670 19.97 -5.76 2.34
CA GLY A 670 21.31 -6.34 2.26
C GLY A 670 22.18 -6.02 3.48
N VAL A 671 23.33 -6.68 3.62
CA VAL A 671 24.33 -6.37 4.66
C VAL A 671 25.10 -5.12 4.26
N LEU A 672 25.11 -4.09 5.11
CA LEU A 672 25.86 -2.86 4.84
C LEU A 672 27.34 -3.02 5.20
N THR A 673 28.23 -2.48 4.37
CA THR A 673 29.67 -2.40 4.68
C THR A 673 29.96 -1.39 5.80
N ASP A 674 30.90 -1.74 6.68
CA ASP A 674 31.36 -0.87 7.77
C ASP A 674 32.31 0.26 7.29
N ALA A 675 32.84 1.05 8.23
CA ALA A 675 33.73 2.18 7.93
C ALA A 675 35.05 1.74 7.26
N GLU A 676 35.49 0.51 7.54
CA GLU A 676 36.64 -0.15 6.92
C GLU A 676 36.25 -0.90 5.64
N GLY A 677 35.01 -0.77 5.17
CA GLY A 677 34.48 -1.35 3.94
C GLY A 677 34.21 -2.85 4.06
N ARG A 678 34.27 -3.42 5.27
CA ARG A 678 34.13 -4.86 5.52
C ARG A 678 32.67 -5.25 5.66
N PHE A 679 32.37 -6.49 5.27
CA PHE A 679 31.07 -7.11 5.41
C PHE A 679 31.21 -8.62 5.62
N VAL A 680 30.20 -9.26 6.20
CA VAL A 680 30.10 -10.72 6.29
C VAL A 680 28.71 -11.15 5.86
N LEU A 681 28.64 -12.01 4.84
CA LEU A 681 27.42 -12.72 4.47
C LEU A 681 27.38 -14.05 5.24
N ARG A 682 26.28 -14.32 5.93
CA ARG A 682 26.04 -15.57 6.68
C ARG A 682 24.84 -16.32 6.11
N GLY A 683 24.67 -17.58 6.53
CA GLY A 683 23.55 -18.39 6.06
C GLY A 683 23.78 -18.97 4.66
N LEU A 684 25.02 -18.93 4.16
CA LEU A 684 25.36 -19.40 2.82
C LEU A 684 25.35 -20.92 2.81
N GLY A 685 24.52 -21.48 1.93
CA GLY A 685 24.41 -22.93 1.74
C GLY A 685 25.54 -23.50 0.87
N PRO A 686 25.48 -24.78 0.51
CA PRO A 686 26.54 -25.45 -0.25
C PRO A 686 26.52 -25.15 -1.76
N LEU A 687 25.67 -24.25 -2.22
CA LEU A 687 25.56 -23.86 -3.64
C LEU A 687 26.47 -22.67 -3.96
N ASP A 688 26.71 -22.44 -5.24
CA ASP A 688 27.31 -21.18 -5.69
C ASP A 688 26.26 -20.06 -5.56
N HIS A 689 26.71 -18.83 -5.37
CA HIS A 689 25.81 -17.71 -5.12
C HIS A 689 26.15 -16.52 -6.01
N ALA A 690 25.12 -15.94 -6.63
CA ALA A 690 25.21 -14.62 -7.22
C ALA A 690 25.40 -13.58 -6.12
N LEU A 691 26.22 -12.57 -6.38
CA LEU A 691 26.54 -11.50 -5.45
C LEU A 691 26.01 -10.17 -5.99
N PHE A 692 25.09 -9.58 -5.25
CA PHE A 692 24.53 -8.27 -5.52
C PHE A 692 25.14 -7.27 -4.54
N ALA A 693 25.78 -6.24 -5.08
CA ALA A 693 26.39 -5.20 -4.28
C ALA A 693 26.01 -3.83 -4.86
N ILE A 694 25.14 -3.11 -4.15
CA ILE A 694 24.47 -1.92 -4.65
C ILE A 694 24.76 -0.74 -3.72
N LYS A 695 25.25 0.34 -4.31
CA LYS A 695 25.31 1.66 -3.69
C LYS A 695 25.01 2.70 -4.76
N PRO A 696 24.01 3.58 -4.57
CA PRO A 696 23.73 4.64 -5.53
C PRO A 696 24.99 5.44 -5.90
N GLY A 697 25.16 5.73 -7.20
CA GLY A 697 26.33 6.43 -7.73
C GLY A 697 27.65 5.66 -7.60
N HIS A 698 27.61 4.33 -7.47
CA HIS A 698 28.79 3.47 -7.52
C HIS A 698 28.53 2.31 -8.48
N GLU A 699 29.51 2.01 -9.31
CA GLU A 699 29.52 0.89 -10.24
C GLU A 699 30.54 -0.14 -9.79
N LEU A 700 30.13 -1.41 -9.73
CA LEU A 700 31.05 -2.51 -9.48
C LEU A 700 31.93 -2.71 -10.72
N LEU A 701 33.23 -2.91 -10.53
CA LEU A 701 34.19 -3.23 -11.58
C LEU A 701 34.63 -4.70 -11.47
N PRO A 702 33.89 -5.66 -12.07
CA PRO A 702 34.14 -7.09 -11.87
C PRO A 702 35.55 -7.53 -12.24
N GLU A 703 36.19 -6.86 -13.19
CA GLU A 703 37.56 -7.12 -13.65
C GLU A 703 38.65 -6.76 -12.65
N ARG A 704 38.32 -5.98 -11.62
CA ARG A 704 39.26 -5.59 -10.55
C ARG A 704 38.98 -6.29 -9.22
N CYS A 705 37.93 -7.11 -9.16
CA CYS A 705 37.54 -7.85 -7.97
C CYS A 705 38.32 -9.17 -7.84
N SER A 706 38.38 -9.73 -6.63
CA SER A 706 38.98 -11.05 -6.37
C SER A 706 38.09 -11.91 -5.49
N GLY A 707 38.18 -13.23 -5.65
CA GLY A 707 37.28 -14.19 -4.96
C GLY A 707 35.91 -14.34 -5.61
N ILE A 708 35.74 -13.78 -6.82
CA ILE A 708 34.52 -13.89 -7.62
C ILE A 708 34.79 -14.58 -8.95
N VAL A 709 33.76 -15.15 -9.53
CA VAL A 709 33.70 -15.71 -10.88
C VAL A 709 32.75 -14.84 -11.71
N ARG A 710 33.08 -14.65 -12.99
CA ARG A 710 32.32 -13.84 -13.95
C ARG A 710 31.74 -14.76 -15.02
N ASP A 711 30.47 -14.59 -15.32
CA ASP A 711 29.80 -15.24 -16.45
C ASP A 711 28.92 -14.22 -17.20
N GLY A 712 28.14 -14.67 -18.18
CA GLY A 712 27.24 -13.82 -18.95
C GLY A 712 26.00 -13.33 -18.17
N GLU A 713 25.80 -13.79 -16.93
CA GLU A 713 24.63 -13.49 -16.09
C GLU A 713 24.99 -12.60 -14.89
N GLY A 714 26.27 -12.42 -14.56
CA GLY A 714 26.73 -11.45 -13.57
C GLY A 714 28.01 -11.84 -12.82
N VAL A 715 28.02 -11.56 -11.52
CA VAL A 715 29.12 -11.86 -10.59
C VAL A 715 28.63 -12.87 -9.56
N HIS A 716 29.35 -13.99 -9.41
CA HIS A 716 29.05 -15.02 -8.42
C HIS A 716 30.32 -15.44 -7.65
N PHE A 717 30.14 -16.18 -6.56
CA PHE A 717 31.23 -16.84 -5.83
C PHE A 717 30.86 -18.29 -5.53
N THR A 718 31.87 -19.15 -5.41
CA THR A 718 31.64 -20.57 -5.13
C THR A 718 31.43 -20.82 -3.65
N ALA A 719 30.76 -21.93 -3.29
CA ALA A 719 30.52 -22.31 -1.89
C ALA A 719 31.82 -22.38 -1.03
N ASP A 720 32.95 -22.73 -1.64
CA ASP A 720 34.25 -22.82 -0.94
C ASP A 720 34.91 -21.45 -0.69
N THR A 721 34.38 -20.38 -1.29
CA THR A 721 34.95 -19.03 -1.17
C THR A 721 34.78 -18.52 0.26
N LYS A 722 35.90 -18.19 0.92
CA LYS A 722 35.90 -17.62 2.27
C LYS A 722 36.00 -16.11 2.31
N GLN A 723 36.64 -15.52 1.29
CA GLN A 723 36.89 -14.08 1.24
C GLN A 723 36.69 -13.51 -0.17
N VAL A 724 36.09 -12.32 -0.26
CA VAL A 724 35.98 -11.53 -1.50
C VAL A 724 36.53 -10.12 -1.33
N ARG A 725 37.04 -9.56 -2.43
CA ARG A 725 37.39 -8.14 -2.52
C ARG A 725 36.65 -7.52 -3.69
N LEU A 726 35.79 -6.56 -3.40
CA LEU A 726 34.97 -5.86 -4.37
C LEU A 726 35.58 -4.48 -4.65
N VAL A 727 35.67 -4.10 -5.93
CA VAL A 727 36.21 -2.81 -6.36
C VAL A 727 35.13 -2.02 -7.07
N PHE A 728 34.90 -0.80 -6.59
CA PHE A 728 33.89 0.09 -7.14
C PHE A 728 34.50 1.33 -7.77
N ARG A 729 33.90 1.79 -8.86
CA ARG A 729 34.08 3.13 -9.39
C ARG A 729 32.96 4.01 -8.85
N ARG A 730 33.31 5.10 -8.18
CA ARG A 730 32.35 6.15 -7.80
C ARG A 730 31.99 6.96 -9.04
N HIS A 731 30.71 7.09 -9.35
CA HIS A 731 30.22 8.00 -10.38
C HIS A 731 30.43 9.46 -9.95
N PRO A 732 30.57 10.39 -10.90
CA PRO A 732 30.64 11.82 -10.58
C PRO A 732 29.37 12.26 -9.83
N HIS A 733 29.50 13.20 -8.90
CA HIS A 733 28.37 13.76 -8.14
C HIS A 733 28.19 15.25 -8.41
N ILE A 734 26.95 15.71 -8.33
CA ILE A 734 26.66 17.12 -8.08
C ILE A 734 26.74 17.39 -6.59
N ARG A 735 27.45 18.44 -6.19
CA ARG A 735 27.58 18.87 -4.80
C ARG A 735 27.29 20.35 -4.64
N GLY A 736 26.88 20.74 -3.45
CA GLY A 736 26.59 22.13 -3.12
C GLY A 736 25.92 22.24 -1.77
N ARG A 737 25.36 23.42 -1.48
CA ARG A 737 24.60 23.68 -0.26
C ARG A 737 23.31 24.42 -0.57
N LEU A 738 22.19 23.92 -0.05
CA LEU A 738 20.88 24.54 -0.22
C LEU A 738 20.58 25.45 0.98
N LEU A 739 20.33 26.72 0.69
CA LEU A 739 20.03 27.76 1.67
C LEU A 739 18.60 28.28 1.47
N GLY A 740 17.94 28.63 2.55
CA GLY A 740 16.65 29.31 2.55
C GLY A 740 16.76 30.77 2.11
N PRO A 741 15.61 31.46 2.00
CA PRO A 741 15.57 32.85 1.57
C PRO A 741 16.26 33.82 2.52
N ASP A 742 16.35 33.49 3.80
CA ASP A 742 17.08 34.19 4.86
C ASP A 742 18.59 33.88 4.86
N GLY A 743 19.02 32.85 4.11
CA GLY A 743 20.39 32.34 4.07
C GLY A 743 20.67 31.23 5.10
N ALA A 744 19.66 30.78 5.83
CA ALA A 744 19.80 29.64 6.75
C ALA A 744 19.89 28.32 5.96
N PRO A 745 20.69 27.33 6.40
CA PRO A 745 20.79 26.03 5.73
C PRO A 745 19.49 25.24 5.79
N GLN A 746 19.17 24.52 4.71
CA GLN A 746 17.96 23.68 4.64
C GLN A 746 18.24 22.26 5.15
N HIS A 747 17.43 21.79 6.10
CA HIS A 747 17.70 20.52 6.77
C HIS A 747 17.08 19.29 6.12
N SER A 748 15.97 19.47 5.40
CA SER A 748 15.33 18.40 4.61
C SER A 748 14.83 18.97 3.29
N PHE A 749 15.28 18.37 2.19
CA PHE A 749 14.98 18.82 0.85
C PHE A 749 15.13 17.69 -0.16
N THR A 750 14.78 17.94 -1.41
CA THR A 750 14.93 16.98 -2.50
C THR A 750 15.79 17.59 -3.61
N VAL A 751 16.68 16.77 -4.18
CA VAL A 751 17.46 17.09 -5.38
C VAL A 751 17.12 16.05 -6.45
N GLY A 752 16.41 16.46 -7.50
CA GLY A 752 15.79 15.57 -8.46
C GLY A 752 14.76 14.65 -7.77
N HIS A 753 15.05 13.36 -7.70
CA HIS A 753 14.25 12.37 -6.95
C HIS A 753 14.88 11.95 -5.61
N THR A 754 16.06 12.50 -5.29
CA THR A 754 16.82 12.10 -4.09
C THR A 754 16.45 12.99 -2.92
N ARG A 755 15.87 12.40 -1.87
CA ARG A 755 15.64 13.11 -0.60
C ARG A 755 16.95 13.23 0.17
N VAL A 756 17.26 14.45 0.60
CA VAL A 756 18.46 14.80 1.36
C VAL A 756 18.05 15.25 2.76
N GLN A 757 18.76 14.75 3.76
CA GLN A 757 18.74 15.26 5.13
C GLN A 757 20.15 15.74 5.47
N SER A 758 20.29 16.98 5.90
CA SER A 758 21.59 17.61 6.12
C SER A 758 21.54 18.60 7.28
N GLU A 759 22.55 18.65 8.15
CA GLU A 759 22.58 19.62 9.24
C GLU A 759 22.99 21.02 8.76
N ASP A 760 23.76 21.14 7.69
CA ASP A 760 24.31 22.39 7.20
C ASP A 760 23.86 22.73 5.77
N GLY A 761 22.87 22.00 5.26
CA GLY A 761 22.29 22.17 3.94
C GLY A 761 23.13 21.58 2.80
N THR A 762 24.26 20.96 3.10
CA THR A 762 25.10 20.33 2.07
C THR A 762 24.43 19.11 1.44
N PHE A 763 24.67 18.91 0.15
CA PHE A 763 24.24 17.71 -0.58
C PHE A 763 25.35 17.21 -1.49
N ALA A 764 25.31 15.90 -1.76
CA ALA A 764 26.09 15.23 -2.80
C ALA A 764 25.21 14.14 -3.42
N VAL A 765 24.83 14.31 -4.69
CA VAL A 765 23.89 13.41 -5.39
C VAL A 765 24.54 12.91 -6.68
N PRO A 766 24.37 11.63 -7.05
CA PRO A 766 24.97 11.10 -8.28
C PRO A 766 24.53 11.90 -9.51
N LEU A 767 25.50 12.17 -10.37
CA LEU A 767 25.26 12.74 -11.68
C LEU A 767 24.66 11.67 -12.60
N HIS A 768 23.82 12.06 -13.55
CA HIS A 768 23.31 11.15 -14.56
C HIS A 768 24.44 10.72 -15.52
N GLU A 769 24.33 9.49 -16.04
CA GLU A 769 25.41 8.82 -16.77
C GLU A 769 25.55 9.30 -18.21
N GLU A 770 24.44 9.75 -18.82
CA GLU A 770 24.43 10.24 -20.19
C GLU A 770 25.17 11.58 -20.32
N PRO A 771 25.96 11.79 -21.39
CA PRO A 771 26.78 12.98 -21.57
C PRO A 771 25.99 14.21 -22.08
N ILE A 772 24.77 14.41 -21.58
CA ILE A 772 23.83 15.47 -21.99
C ILE A 772 23.58 16.47 -20.85
N THR A 773 22.99 17.61 -21.15
CA THR A 773 22.61 18.59 -20.12
C THR A 773 21.17 18.36 -19.66
N ARG A 774 20.98 18.09 -18.36
CA ARG A 774 19.66 17.93 -17.72
C ARG A 774 19.40 18.97 -16.63
N GLN A 775 18.13 19.26 -16.38
CA GLN A 775 17.70 20.12 -15.28
C GLN A 775 17.58 19.33 -13.98
N TYR A 776 18.34 19.73 -12.96
CA TYR A 776 18.17 19.24 -11.59
C TYR A 776 17.25 20.18 -10.80
N LEU A 777 16.20 19.62 -10.20
CA LEU A 777 15.22 20.35 -9.39
C LEU A 777 15.60 20.28 -7.91
N PHE A 778 15.58 21.42 -7.22
CA PHE A 778 15.89 21.57 -5.81
C PHE A 778 14.62 22.05 -5.09
N SER A 779 14.01 21.16 -4.32
CA SER A 779 12.67 21.41 -3.75
C SER A 779 12.69 21.27 -2.23
N VAL A 780 12.01 22.20 -1.55
CA VAL A 780 11.72 22.14 -0.11
C VAL A 780 10.21 22.27 0.06
N TYR A 781 9.68 21.61 1.08
CA TYR A 781 8.26 21.73 1.40
C TYR A 781 7.89 23.20 1.58
N GLU A 782 6.78 23.60 0.95
CA GLU A 782 6.25 24.95 0.98
C GLU A 782 7.12 26.09 0.40
N MET A 783 8.18 25.79 -0.36
CA MET A 783 9.00 26.81 -1.04
C MET A 783 9.06 26.63 -2.57
N PRO A 784 9.40 27.68 -3.34
CA PRO A 784 9.68 27.58 -4.77
C PRO A 784 10.80 26.60 -5.08
N THR A 785 10.62 25.81 -6.13
CA THR A 785 11.67 24.92 -6.66
C THR A 785 12.71 25.72 -7.42
N ALA A 786 13.98 25.53 -7.09
CA ALA A 786 15.10 26.06 -7.88
C ALA A 786 15.58 25.01 -8.89
N THR A 787 16.14 25.44 -10.02
CA THR A 787 16.69 24.53 -11.05
C THR A 787 18.15 24.82 -11.36
N ARG A 788 18.92 23.79 -11.72
CA ARG A 788 20.27 23.93 -12.28
C ARG A 788 20.44 22.98 -13.46
N ALA A 789 20.81 23.54 -14.61
CA ALA A 789 21.27 22.75 -15.76
C ALA A 789 22.66 22.22 -15.47
N VAL A 790 22.82 20.89 -15.52
CA VAL A 790 24.11 20.23 -15.29
C VAL A 790 24.34 19.20 -16.38
N LYS A 791 25.54 19.23 -16.97
CA LYS A 791 25.97 18.24 -17.95
C LYS A 791 26.43 16.95 -17.26
N GLY A 792 25.86 15.82 -17.68
CA GLY A 792 26.18 14.49 -17.19
C GLY A 792 27.41 13.86 -17.82
N GLY A 793 27.65 12.60 -17.47
CA GLY A 793 28.74 11.78 -17.99
C GLY A 793 29.39 10.91 -16.92
N VAL A 794 29.92 9.75 -17.35
CA VAL A 794 30.62 8.80 -16.48
C VAL A 794 32.10 9.14 -16.23
N ASP A 795 32.71 9.94 -17.11
CA ASP A 795 34.14 10.32 -17.07
C ASP A 795 34.35 11.83 -16.85
N VAL A 796 33.48 12.47 -16.07
CA VAL A 796 33.59 13.89 -15.68
C VAL A 796 33.98 14.04 -14.21
N ALA A 797 34.49 15.20 -13.82
CA ALA A 797 34.75 15.50 -12.40
C ALA A 797 33.43 15.81 -11.66
N ASP A 798 33.45 15.70 -10.32
CA ASP A 798 32.34 16.18 -9.48
C ASP A 798 32.04 17.65 -9.81
N VAL A 799 30.76 17.97 -9.98
CA VAL A 799 30.30 19.33 -10.30
C VAL A 799 29.89 20.03 -9.01
N ASP A 800 30.58 21.12 -8.68
CA ASP A 800 30.24 21.96 -7.54
C ASP A 800 29.31 23.10 -7.97
N LEU A 801 28.07 23.06 -7.47
CA LEU A 801 27.04 24.07 -7.71
C LEU A 801 27.12 25.23 -6.71
N GLY A 802 27.99 25.14 -5.71
CA GLY A 802 28.12 26.14 -4.65
C GLY A 802 26.85 26.30 -3.80
N ASP A 803 26.61 27.52 -3.34
CA ASP A 803 25.42 27.86 -2.57
C ASP A 803 24.22 28.13 -3.50
N ILE A 804 23.18 27.33 -3.35
CA ILE A 804 21.89 27.51 -4.01
C ILE A 804 20.95 28.13 -2.97
N ARG A 805 20.64 29.42 -3.14
CA ARG A 805 19.68 30.12 -2.28
C ARG A 805 18.29 30.05 -2.88
N LEU A 806 17.33 29.57 -2.10
CA LEU A 806 15.91 29.60 -2.44
C LEU A 806 15.34 31.00 -2.22
N GLU A 807 14.25 31.31 -2.92
CA GLU A 807 13.54 32.58 -2.81
C GLU A 807 12.26 32.41 -1.99
N GLU A 808 11.75 33.48 -1.37
CA GLU A 808 10.47 33.45 -0.62
C GLU A 808 9.27 33.11 -1.53
N GLY A 809 9.42 33.26 -2.84
CA GLY A 809 8.39 32.98 -3.83
C GLY A 809 7.30 34.05 -3.89
N ARG A 810 6.51 33.98 -4.93
CA ARG A 810 5.31 34.79 -5.14
C ARG A 810 4.13 33.90 -5.51
N TYR A 811 2.93 34.47 -5.44
CA TYR A 811 1.74 33.86 -6.00
C TYR A 811 1.42 34.43 -7.38
N ILE A 812 0.81 33.61 -8.23
CA ILE A 812 0.18 34.03 -9.48
C ILE A 812 -1.27 33.57 -9.42
N GLN A 813 -2.18 34.52 -9.41
CA GLN A 813 -3.61 34.29 -9.55
C GLN A 813 -4.05 34.65 -10.96
N GLY A 814 -5.03 33.94 -11.48
CA GLY A 814 -5.50 34.27 -12.82
C GLY A 814 -6.83 33.69 -13.19
N LEU A 815 -7.29 34.10 -14.36
CA LEU A 815 -8.58 33.75 -14.92
C LEU A 815 -8.37 33.20 -16.33
N VAL A 816 -8.90 32.01 -16.59
CA VAL A 816 -8.90 31.37 -17.89
C VAL A 816 -10.29 31.46 -18.48
N LEU A 817 -10.39 32.13 -19.62
CA LEU A 817 -11.64 32.37 -20.32
C LEU A 817 -11.61 31.68 -21.69
N ASP A 818 -12.79 31.31 -22.16
CA ASP A 818 -13.00 30.91 -23.54
C ASP A 818 -12.84 32.14 -24.44
N ALA A 819 -11.97 32.04 -25.45
CA ALA A 819 -11.61 33.18 -26.30
C ALA A 819 -12.78 33.70 -27.16
N GLU A 820 -13.79 32.87 -27.45
CA GLU A 820 -14.91 33.19 -28.32
C GLU A 820 -16.13 33.69 -27.53
N THR A 821 -16.47 32.96 -26.46
CA THR A 821 -17.67 33.24 -25.66
C THR A 821 -17.39 34.16 -24.48
N GLY A 822 -16.12 34.28 -24.06
CA GLY A 822 -15.73 34.98 -22.83
C GLY A 822 -16.18 34.28 -21.54
N ALA A 823 -16.75 33.07 -21.65
CA ALA A 823 -17.17 32.29 -20.49
C ALA A 823 -15.96 31.70 -19.74
N PRO A 824 -16.05 31.48 -18.42
CA PRO A 824 -14.96 30.85 -17.68
C PRO A 824 -14.71 29.39 -18.08
N VAL A 825 -13.44 28.99 -18.15
CA VAL A 825 -13.04 27.61 -18.49
C VAL A 825 -12.77 26.84 -17.21
N LYS A 826 -13.67 25.93 -16.86
CA LYS A 826 -13.52 25.03 -15.70
C LYS A 826 -12.62 23.84 -16.04
N GLY A 827 -11.68 23.51 -15.14
CA GLY A 827 -10.89 22.28 -15.23
C GLY A 827 -9.73 22.34 -16.23
N ALA A 828 -9.39 23.51 -16.77
CA ALA A 828 -8.10 23.74 -17.43
C ALA A 828 -6.97 23.58 -16.41
N THR A 829 -5.94 22.83 -16.79
CA THR A 829 -4.68 22.65 -16.08
C THR A 829 -3.74 23.79 -16.44
N VAL A 830 -3.18 24.45 -15.44
CA VAL A 830 -2.19 25.53 -15.58
C VAL A 830 -0.90 25.06 -14.94
N GLU A 831 0.16 24.98 -15.73
CA GLU A 831 1.46 24.44 -15.32
C GLU A 831 2.57 25.46 -15.55
N LEU A 832 3.48 25.50 -14.59
CA LEU A 832 4.76 26.17 -14.72
C LEU A 832 5.83 25.08 -14.82
N ASP A 833 6.48 25.00 -15.96
CA ASP A 833 7.51 24.01 -16.23
C ASP A 833 8.90 24.64 -16.18
N ALA A 834 9.90 23.83 -15.84
CA ALA A 834 11.31 24.15 -16.03
C ALA A 834 11.62 24.31 -17.52
N GLU A 835 12.75 24.95 -17.82
CA GLU A 835 13.28 24.94 -19.18
C GLU A 835 13.50 23.49 -19.64
N PRO A 836 13.16 23.16 -20.91
CA PRO A 836 13.39 21.82 -21.43
C PRO A 836 14.87 21.49 -21.39
N ASP A 837 15.19 20.23 -21.10
CA ASP A 837 16.56 19.71 -21.23
C ASP A 837 16.94 19.45 -22.70
N GLU A 838 18.15 18.94 -22.94
CA GLU A 838 18.65 18.63 -24.30
C GLU A 838 17.77 17.60 -25.05
N ASP A 839 17.00 16.77 -24.34
CA ASP A 839 16.07 15.79 -24.91
C ASP A 839 14.64 16.34 -25.08
N GLY A 840 14.38 17.55 -24.59
CA GLY A 840 13.09 18.22 -24.65
C GLY A 840 12.14 17.89 -23.49
N GLU A 841 12.59 17.13 -22.48
CA GLU A 841 11.81 16.85 -21.28
C GLU A 841 11.73 18.07 -20.35
N ARG A 842 10.60 18.22 -19.67
CA ARG A 842 10.32 19.37 -18.78
C ARG A 842 9.97 18.88 -17.38
N GLY A 843 10.67 19.41 -16.37
CA GLY A 843 10.30 19.19 -14.97
C GLY A 843 9.21 20.17 -14.55
N GLN A 844 8.10 19.67 -13.98
CA GLN A 844 7.03 20.52 -13.45
C GLN A 844 7.49 21.25 -12.17
N LEU A 845 7.37 22.58 -12.14
CA LEU A 845 7.75 23.43 -11.01
C LEU A 845 6.56 23.79 -10.12
N ALA A 846 5.40 24.07 -10.72
CA ALA A 846 4.14 24.33 -10.05
C ALA A 846 2.95 24.00 -10.97
N GLY A 847 1.77 23.71 -10.39
CA GLY A 847 0.58 23.39 -11.16
C GLY A 847 -0.71 23.65 -10.40
N ALA A 848 -1.76 24.04 -11.13
CA ALA A 848 -3.11 24.26 -10.60
C ALA A 848 -4.17 23.83 -11.61
N ARG A 849 -5.40 23.63 -11.14
CA ARG A 849 -6.58 23.48 -12.00
C ARG A 849 -7.55 24.62 -11.75
N THR A 850 -8.15 25.10 -12.83
CA THR A 850 -9.17 26.16 -12.78
C THR A 850 -10.47 25.68 -12.15
N ASN A 851 -11.08 26.50 -11.31
CA ASN A 851 -12.37 26.25 -10.67
C ASN A 851 -13.55 26.49 -11.64
N SER A 852 -14.80 26.42 -11.16
CA SER A 852 -16.00 26.70 -11.98
C SER A 852 -16.06 28.11 -12.55
N ASP A 853 -15.41 29.06 -11.89
CA ASP A 853 -15.33 30.46 -12.30
C ASP A 853 -14.10 30.74 -13.17
N GLY A 854 -13.40 29.68 -13.62
CA GLY A 854 -12.21 29.76 -14.47
C GLY A 854 -10.98 30.31 -13.75
N GLU A 855 -11.03 30.48 -12.43
CA GLU A 855 -9.95 31.05 -11.64
C GLU A 855 -8.93 29.98 -11.27
N PHE A 856 -7.66 30.34 -11.26
CA PHE A 856 -6.56 29.52 -10.77
C PHE A 856 -5.68 30.31 -9.82
N TYR A 857 -4.98 29.57 -8.96
CA TYR A 857 -4.01 30.10 -8.02
C TYR A 857 -2.79 29.19 -8.01
N LEU A 858 -1.64 29.73 -8.40
CA LEU A 858 -0.33 29.11 -8.26
C LEU A 858 0.39 29.79 -7.11
N ASP A 859 0.74 29.04 -6.08
CA ASP A 859 1.65 29.48 -5.03
C ASP A 859 3.10 29.11 -5.37
N LYS A 860 4.05 29.64 -4.59
CA LYS A 860 5.46 29.22 -4.59
C LYS A 860 6.15 29.34 -5.95
N VAL A 861 5.80 30.37 -6.71
CA VAL A 861 6.45 30.67 -7.99
C VAL A 861 7.71 31.50 -7.73
N ALA A 862 8.83 31.15 -8.35
CA ALA A 862 10.06 31.94 -8.24
C ALA A 862 9.89 33.35 -8.82
N SER A 863 10.73 34.29 -8.39
CA SER A 863 10.77 35.64 -8.95
C SER A 863 11.32 35.59 -10.37
N GLY A 864 10.80 36.41 -11.28
CA GLY A 864 11.29 36.45 -12.67
C GLY A 864 10.22 36.11 -13.71
N PRO A 865 10.52 36.38 -14.99
CA PRO A 865 9.59 36.14 -16.08
C PRO A 865 9.41 34.62 -16.28
N HIS A 866 8.17 34.20 -16.46
CA HIS A 866 7.79 32.79 -16.62
C HIS A 866 6.90 32.61 -17.84
N THR A 867 6.76 31.38 -18.32
CA THR A 867 5.73 31.02 -19.29
C THR A 867 4.82 29.97 -18.66
N LEU A 868 3.55 30.32 -18.48
CA LEU A 868 2.54 29.35 -18.03
C LEU A 868 2.06 28.56 -19.24
N ARG A 869 1.99 27.25 -19.09
CA ARG A 869 1.42 26.34 -20.07
C ARG A 869 0.03 25.94 -19.60
N MET A 870 -0.98 26.21 -20.42
CA MET A 870 -2.37 25.93 -20.08
C MET A 870 -2.93 24.89 -21.03
N SER A 871 -3.41 23.78 -20.49
CA SER A 871 -3.99 22.68 -21.24
C SER A 871 -5.36 22.31 -20.69
N HIS A 872 -6.23 21.71 -21.51
CA HIS A 872 -7.54 21.25 -21.08
C HIS A 872 -7.84 19.91 -21.76
N PRO A 873 -8.35 18.89 -21.05
CA PRO A 873 -8.56 17.53 -21.57
C PRO A 873 -9.69 17.40 -22.61
N GLY A 874 -10.13 18.49 -23.23
CA GLY A 874 -11.39 18.55 -23.95
C GLY A 874 -11.37 19.53 -25.11
N ASN A 875 -11.85 20.75 -24.93
CA ASN A 875 -12.27 21.57 -26.06
C ASN A 875 -11.24 22.58 -26.55
N TYR A 876 -10.13 22.77 -25.83
CA TYR A 876 -9.22 23.90 -26.02
C TYR A 876 -7.83 23.46 -26.47
N ARG A 877 -7.19 24.32 -27.26
CA ARG A 877 -5.79 24.20 -27.64
C ARG A 877 -4.87 24.55 -26.49
N GLU A 878 -3.66 24.00 -26.51
CA GLU A 878 -2.64 24.41 -25.54
C GLU A 878 -2.30 25.90 -25.74
N LEU A 879 -2.18 26.61 -24.62
CA LEU A 879 -1.86 28.03 -24.63
C LEU A 879 -0.63 28.31 -23.77
N LEU A 880 0.38 28.93 -24.38
CA LEU A 880 1.55 29.45 -23.68
C LEU A 880 1.35 30.93 -23.36
N VAL A 881 1.39 31.26 -22.07
CA VAL A 881 1.14 32.63 -21.58
C VAL A 881 2.40 33.16 -20.91
N PRO A 882 3.11 34.14 -21.51
CA PRO A 882 4.22 34.79 -20.84
C PRO A 882 3.71 35.63 -19.67
N VAL A 883 4.40 35.54 -18.54
CA VAL A 883 4.12 36.26 -17.29
C VAL A 883 5.36 37.06 -16.92
N ALA A 884 5.20 38.38 -16.73
CA ALA A 884 6.33 39.23 -16.37
C ALA A 884 6.85 38.97 -14.95
N ALA A 885 8.06 39.46 -14.66
CA ALA A 885 8.79 39.16 -13.42
C ALA A 885 8.07 39.50 -12.11
N THR A 886 7.19 40.50 -12.15
CA THR A 886 6.43 40.98 -10.98
C THR A 886 4.91 40.89 -11.20
N GLN A 887 4.47 40.23 -12.28
CA GLN A 887 3.05 40.10 -12.60
C GLN A 887 2.40 39.01 -11.74
N GLU A 888 1.49 39.41 -10.85
CA GLU A 888 0.75 38.50 -9.97
C GLU A 888 -0.62 38.10 -10.54
N LYS A 889 -1.14 38.84 -11.52
CA LYS A 889 -2.45 38.61 -12.13
C LYS A 889 -2.32 38.28 -13.60
N VAL A 890 -2.92 37.17 -14.02
CA VAL A 890 -2.91 36.71 -15.42
C VAL A 890 -4.33 36.46 -15.89
N THR A 891 -4.70 37.01 -17.05
CA THR A 891 -5.94 36.63 -17.73
C THR A 891 -5.56 36.00 -19.06
N ALA A 892 -5.96 34.76 -19.24
CA ALA A 892 -5.67 33.98 -20.43
C ALA A 892 -6.97 33.66 -21.17
N ARG A 893 -6.90 33.62 -22.50
CA ARG A 893 -8.03 33.28 -23.36
C ARG A 893 -7.68 32.06 -24.18
N MET A 894 -8.24 30.91 -23.84
CA MET A 894 -8.00 29.67 -24.56
C MET A 894 -8.93 29.59 -25.77
N GLU A 895 -8.36 29.29 -26.94
CA GLU A 895 -9.13 29.07 -28.15
C GLU A 895 -9.60 27.61 -28.23
N SER A 896 -10.82 27.40 -28.72
CA SER A 896 -11.30 26.07 -29.04
C SER A 896 -10.46 25.46 -30.18
N GLY A 897 -10.07 24.20 -30.04
CA GLY A 897 -9.31 23.48 -31.08
C GLY A 897 -10.21 22.77 -32.09
N ALA A 898 -9.59 22.20 -33.12
CA ALA A 898 -10.30 21.39 -34.10
C ALA A 898 -10.91 20.14 -33.46
N ARG A 899 -12.06 19.69 -33.98
CA ARG A 899 -12.73 18.47 -33.53
C ARG A 899 -12.74 17.43 -34.64
N VAL A 900 -12.45 16.19 -34.31
CA VAL A 900 -12.52 15.07 -35.25
C VAL A 900 -13.46 14.03 -34.69
N LYS A 901 -14.66 13.94 -35.26
CA LYS A 901 -15.57 12.85 -34.98
C LYS A 901 -15.09 11.63 -35.76
N VAL A 902 -14.71 10.58 -35.04
CA VAL A 902 -14.25 9.33 -35.62
C VAL A 902 -15.34 8.29 -35.46
N THR A 903 -15.66 7.57 -36.53
CA THR A 903 -16.59 6.43 -36.50
C THR A 903 -15.91 5.17 -37.02
N ALA A 904 -16.14 4.02 -36.38
CA ALA A 904 -15.63 2.74 -36.85
C ALA A 904 -16.73 1.67 -36.82
N ARG A 905 -16.78 0.84 -37.87
CA ARG A 905 -17.71 -0.30 -37.97
C ARG A 905 -16.97 -1.52 -38.49
N ASP A 906 -17.33 -2.69 -37.99
CA ASP A 906 -16.83 -3.98 -38.49
C ASP A 906 -17.40 -4.32 -39.88
N ARG A 907 -16.97 -5.46 -40.46
CA ARG A 907 -17.46 -5.92 -41.77
C ARG A 907 -18.95 -6.23 -41.80
N GLN A 908 -19.56 -6.50 -40.64
CA GLN A 908 -20.98 -6.76 -40.46
C GLN A 908 -21.76 -5.47 -40.20
N GLY A 909 -21.10 -4.31 -40.20
CA GLY A 909 -21.71 -3.00 -39.97
C GLY A 909 -21.97 -2.69 -38.49
N ARG A 910 -21.54 -3.54 -37.56
CA ARG A 910 -21.68 -3.32 -36.12
C ARG A 910 -20.67 -2.27 -35.66
N PRO A 911 -21.04 -1.39 -34.71
CA PRO A 911 -20.10 -0.43 -34.15
C PRO A 911 -18.92 -1.14 -33.46
N LEU A 912 -17.71 -0.62 -33.63
CA LEU A 912 -16.48 -1.21 -33.08
C LEU A 912 -15.99 -0.44 -31.86
N ASP A 913 -15.72 -1.15 -30.76
CA ASP A 913 -15.10 -0.57 -29.56
C ASP A 913 -13.58 -0.71 -29.65
N ALA A 914 -12.87 0.41 -29.50
CA ALA A 914 -11.43 0.48 -29.72
C ALA A 914 -10.84 1.71 -28.99
N PHE A 915 -9.52 1.87 -29.03
CA PHE A 915 -8.88 3.15 -28.80
C PHE A 915 -8.48 3.78 -30.13
N ILE A 916 -8.53 5.12 -30.19
CA ILE A 916 -7.98 5.93 -31.27
C ILE A 916 -6.67 6.48 -30.77
N SER A 917 -5.56 6.04 -31.37
CA SER A 917 -4.29 6.72 -31.21
C SER A 917 -4.11 7.74 -32.32
N TYR A 918 -3.59 8.92 -32.00
CA TYR A 918 -3.35 9.98 -32.96
C TYR A 918 -1.98 10.61 -32.76
N GLN A 919 -1.38 11.09 -33.85
CA GLN A 919 -0.12 11.83 -33.82
C GLN A 919 -0.05 12.82 -34.98
N GLY A 920 0.27 14.09 -34.71
CA GLY A 920 0.37 15.13 -35.73
C GLY A 920 0.49 16.54 -35.15
N ALA A 921 1.06 17.48 -35.90
CA ALA A 921 1.17 18.91 -35.56
C ALA A 921 1.70 19.26 -34.15
N GLY A 922 2.48 18.38 -33.51
CA GLY A 922 3.01 18.57 -32.17
C GLY A 922 2.19 17.90 -31.05
N ASP A 923 1.03 17.34 -31.39
CA ASP A 923 0.14 16.63 -30.47
C ASP A 923 0.18 15.10 -30.72
N GLU A 924 0.11 14.32 -29.64
CA GLU A 924 -0.12 12.88 -29.70
C GLU A 924 -0.97 12.41 -28.53
N GLY A 925 -1.69 11.29 -28.70
CA GLY A 925 -2.49 10.77 -27.61
C GLY A 925 -3.30 9.52 -27.96
N LEU A 926 -4.09 9.11 -26.98
CA LEU A 926 -4.96 7.94 -27.03
C LEU A 926 -6.33 8.30 -26.47
N VAL A 927 -7.39 8.03 -27.23
CA VAL A 927 -8.78 8.34 -26.83
C VAL A 927 -9.65 7.10 -27.01
N GLU A 928 -10.48 6.81 -26.01
CA GLU A 928 -11.39 5.68 -26.07
C GLU A 928 -12.53 5.91 -27.07
N MET A 929 -12.89 4.85 -27.80
CA MET A 929 -14.05 4.78 -28.68
C MET A 929 -15.00 3.70 -28.17
N GLY A 930 -16.17 4.14 -27.71
CA GLY A 930 -17.29 3.27 -27.33
C GLY A 930 -18.44 3.38 -28.32
N LYS A 931 -19.13 2.26 -28.56
CA LYS A 931 -20.24 2.13 -29.52
C LYS A 931 -19.87 2.63 -30.92
N GLY A 932 -18.62 2.41 -31.35
CA GLY A 932 -18.13 2.77 -32.69
C GLY A 932 -18.05 4.25 -33.02
N VAL A 933 -18.11 5.14 -32.01
CA VAL A 933 -18.01 6.59 -32.21
C VAL A 933 -17.17 7.21 -31.10
N SER A 934 -16.26 8.10 -31.48
CA SER A 934 -15.59 8.99 -30.53
C SER A 934 -15.35 10.36 -31.16
N THR A 935 -14.92 11.32 -30.37
CA THR A 935 -14.58 12.66 -30.87
C THR A 935 -13.31 13.14 -30.22
N LEU A 936 -12.26 13.30 -31.04
CA LEU A 936 -11.05 14.04 -30.67
C LEU A 936 -11.40 15.53 -30.66
N ARG A 937 -10.86 16.27 -29.69
CA ARG A 937 -11.20 17.67 -29.47
C ARG A 937 -9.95 18.43 -29.05
N GLY A 938 -9.94 19.74 -29.27
CA GLY A 938 -8.85 20.60 -28.80
C GLY A 938 -7.55 20.50 -29.63
N LEU A 939 -7.57 19.86 -30.80
CA LEU A 939 -6.37 19.61 -31.60
C LEU A 939 -5.87 20.87 -32.33
N GLU A 940 -4.55 21.02 -32.46
CA GLU A 940 -3.93 22.04 -33.32
C GLU A 940 -4.19 21.80 -34.82
N PRO A 941 -4.23 22.83 -35.68
CA PRO A 941 -4.37 22.65 -37.12
C PRO A 941 -3.11 22.05 -37.72
N GLY A 942 -3.31 21.17 -38.70
CA GLY A 942 -2.22 20.47 -39.36
C GLY A 942 -2.60 19.04 -39.71
N ARG A 943 -1.60 18.29 -40.17
CA ARG A 943 -1.79 16.92 -40.62
C ARG A 943 -1.62 15.93 -39.48
N TYR A 944 -2.62 15.08 -39.28
CA TYR A 944 -2.64 14.03 -38.27
C TYR A 944 -2.73 12.65 -38.90
N ALA A 945 -2.01 11.69 -38.31
CA ALA A 945 -2.24 10.28 -38.51
C ALA A 945 -3.13 9.75 -37.38
N LEU A 946 -4.16 8.97 -37.72
CA LEU A 946 -5.09 8.32 -36.81
C LEU A 946 -4.98 6.81 -36.99
N LYS A 947 -4.96 6.05 -35.88
CA LYS A 947 -4.89 4.59 -35.88
C LYS A 947 -5.84 4.00 -34.83
N LEU A 948 -6.49 2.88 -35.15
CA LEU A 948 -7.27 2.12 -34.18
C LEU A 948 -6.39 1.10 -33.46
N ILE A 949 -6.57 1.00 -32.15
CA ILE A 949 -5.91 0.02 -31.27
C ILE A 949 -7.02 -0.77 -30.57
N ALA A 950 -6.89 -2.09 -30.48
CA ALA A 950 -7.86 -2.91 -29.77
C ALA A 950 -7.89 -2.55 -28.27
N ARG A 951 -9.03 -2.75 -27.61
CA ARG A 951 -9.14 -2.52 -26.16
C ARG A 951 -8.35 -3.54 -25.34
N HIS A 952 -8.18 -4.76 -25.85
CA HIS A 952 -7.41 -5.82 -25.19
C HIS A 952 -5.99 -5.91 -25.77
N ARG A 953 -4.97 -6.00 -24.91
CA ARG A 953 -3.55 -6.05 -25.31
C ARG A 953 -3.20 -7.21 -26.25
N ASN A 954 -3.98 -8.29 -26.24
CA ASN A 954 -3.74 -9.49 -27.05
C ASN A 954 -4.59 -9.53 -28.34
N GLU A 955 -5.36 -8.48 -28.63
CA GLU A 955 -6.22 -8.41 -29.80
C GLU A 955 -5.64 -7.40 -30.82
N SER A 956 -5.74 -7.71 -32.12
CA SER A 956 -5.28 -6.83 -33.19
C SER A 956 -6.44 -6.44 -34.10
N LEU A 957 -6.37 -5.25 -34.68
CA LEU A 957 -7.36 -4.74 -35.64
C LEU A 957 -6.75 -4.66 -37.06
N PRO A 958 -6.38 -5.79 -37.67
CA PRO A 958 -5.60 -5.83 -38.91
C PRO A 958 -6.38 -5.33 -40.13
N ASP A 959 -7.72 -5.32 -40.05
CA ASP A 959 -8.59 -4.86 -41.12
C ASP A 959 -8.64 -3.33 -41.25
N PHE A 960 -8.11 -2.55 -40.29
CA PHE A 960 -8.27 -1.09 -40.26
C PHE A 960 -6.94 -0.36 -40.50
N GLN A 961 -6.88 0.36 -41.62
CA GLN A 961 -5.68 1.09 -42.02
C GLN A 961 -5.57 2.45 -41.33
N PRO A 962 -4.35 2.95 -41.03
CA PRO A 962 -4.15 4.30 -40.54
C PRO A 962 -4.71 5.35 -41.51
N LEU A 963 -5.32 6.40 -40.98
CA LEU A 963 -5.90 7.49 -41.76
C LEU A 963 -5.08 8.78 -41.58
N SER A 964 -4.73 9.43 -42.69
CA SER A 964 -4.20 10.80 -42.66
C SER A 964 -5.35 11.80 -42.80
N VAL A 965 -5.40 12.79 -41.92
CA VAL A 965 -6.41 13.85 -41.94
C VAL A 965 -5.74 15.21 -41.83
N ASP A 966 -6.18 16.18 -42.63
CA ASP A 966 -5.74 17.57 -42.52
C ASP A 966 -6.79 18.36 -41.72
N LEU A 967 -6.40 18.81 -40.53
CA LEU A 967 -7.30 19.54 -39.64
C LEU A 967 -7.24 21.04 -39.94
N PRO A 968 -8.41 21.68 -40.16
CA PRO A 968 -8.48 23.12 -40.36
C PRO A 968 -8.22 23.87 -39.05
N GLU A 969 -7.97 25.18 -39.13
CA GLU A 969 -7.80 26.06 -37.95
C GLU A 969 -8.98 25.98 -36.98
N ARG A 970 -10.21 25.81 -37.49
CA ARG A 970 -11.44 25.65 -36.68
C ARG A 970 -12.45 24.74 -37.39
N GLY A 971 -13.29 24.06 -36.62
CA GLY A 971 -14.42 23.29 -37.15
C GLY A 971 -14.48 21.84 -36.65
N ALA A 972 -15.38 21.06 -37.25
CA ALA A 972 -15.53 19.63 -36.99
C ALA A 972 -15.33 18.84 -38.28
N LEU A 973 -14.36 17.93 -38.30
CA LEU A 973 -14.16 16.95 -39.34
C LEU A 973 -14.80 15.63 -38.91
N THR A 974 -15.45 14.92 -39.81
CA THR A 974 -15.93 13.54 -39.54
C THR A 974 -15.14 12.57 -40.40
N VAL A 975 -14.55 11.56 -39.77
CA VAL A 975 -13.74 10.54 -40.41
C VAL A 975 -14.26 9.17 -40.03
N ALA A 976 -14.32 8.26 -41.01
CA ALA A 976 -14.79 6.90 -40.80
C ALA A 976 -13.66 5.91 -41.10
N PHE A 977 -13.36 5.04 -40.13
CA PHE A 977 -12.58 3.84 -40.34
C PHE A 977 -13.47 2.78 -40.97
N LEU A 978 -13.07 2.32 -42.16
CA LEU A 978 -13.74 1.26 -42.90
C LEU A 978 -12.79 0.05 -42.96
N PRO A 979 -13.31 -1.19 -42.78
CA PRO A 979 -12.48 -2.37 -42.87
C PRO A 979 -12.02 -2.57 -44.31
N ALA A 980 -10.74 -2.87 -44.50
CA ALA A 980 -10.16 -3.16 -45.80
C ALA A 980 -10.79 -4.42 -46.41
N THR A 981 -11.06 -4.38 -47.72
CA THR A 981 -11.76 -5.44 -48.47
C THR A 981 -10.87 -6.17 -49.49
N GLY A 982 -9.59 -5.80 -49.60
CA GLY A 982 -8.62 -6.37 -50.54
C GLY A 982 -7.17 -6.09 -50.14
N GLY A 983 -6.20 -6.50 -50.96
CA GLY A 983 -4.76 -6.34 -50.72
C GLY A 983 -4.01 -7.66 -50.53
N ALA A 984 -2.67 -7.61 -50.59
CA ALA A 984 -1.82 -8.76 -50.36
C ALA A 984 -1.55 -9.00 -48.87
N THR A 985 -1.14 -10.21 -48.51
CA THR A 985 -0.58 -10.55 -47.19
C THR A 985 0.94 -10.49 -47.28
N VAL A 986 1.59 -9.72 -46.41
CA VAL A 986 3.05 -9.64 -46.34
C VAL A 986 3.54 -10.26 -45.04
N LYS A 987 4.44 -11.22 -45.15
CA LYS A 987 5.05 -11.95 -44.03
C LYS A 987 6.53 -11.56 -43.94
N LEU A 988 6.92 -10.93 -42.83
CA LEU A 988 8.30 -10.50 -42.60
C LEU A 988 8.92 -11.36 -41.49
N ARG A 989 10.04 -12.01 -41.78
CA ARG A 989 10.82 -12.73 -40.77
C ARG A 989 11.93 -11.83 -40.22
N LEU A 990 11.94 -11.63 -38.90
CA LEU A 990 12.89 -10.76 -38.21
C LEU A 990 14.14 -11.53 -37.72
N PRO A 991 15.33 -10.89 -37.68
CA PRO A 991 16.58 -11.51 -37.23
C PRO A 991 16.83 -11.47 -35.70
N SER A 992 16.17 -10.58 -34.95
CA SER A 992 16.13 -10.58 -33.48
C SER A 992 14.76 -10.14 -32.95
N GLN A 993 14.43 -10.50 -31.71
CA GLN A 993 13.08 -10.37 -31.12
C GLN A 993 13.00 -9.41 -29.91
N VAL A 994 14.14 -8.89 -29.42
CA VAL A 994 14.18 -8.06 -28.19
C VAL A 994 14.08 -6.58 -28.55
N GLY A 995 13.10 -5.87 -27.97
CA GLY A 995 13.02 -4.41 -28.02
C GLY A 995 12.82 -3.79 -29.40
N VAL A 996 11.99 -4.41 -30.24
CA VAL A 996 11.83 -4.07 -31.67
C VAL A 996 10.73 -3.04 -31.91
N GLY A 997 11.03 -2.03 -32.74
CA GLY A 997 10.00 -1.24 -33.43
C GLY A 997 10.01 -1.50 -34.94
N LEU A 998 8.84 -1.85 -35.50
CA LEU A 998 8.65 -2.23 -36.90
C LEU A 998 7.48 -1.45 -37.51
N GLY A 999 7.70 -0.87 -38.69
CA GLY A 999 6.67 -0.21 -39.49
C GLY A 999 6.73 -0.61 -40.96
N LEU A 1000 5.58 -0.91 -41.57
CA LEU A 1000 5.43 -1.10 -43.01
C LEU A 1000 4.58 0.06 -43.55
N VAL A 1001 5.16 0.99 -44.31
CA VAL A 1001 4.48 2.22 -44.75
C VAL A 1001 4.23 2.17 -46.26
N PRO A 1002 2.99 2.39 -46.74
CA PRO A 1002 2.72 2.46 -48.17
C PRO A 1002 3.45 3.63 -48.86
N GLY A 1003 4.04 3.36 -50.02
CA GLY A 1003 4.82 4.32 -50.80
C GLY A 1003 6.32 4.28 -50.54
N VAL A 1004 7.04 5.15 -51.27
CA VAL A 1004 8.48 5.37 -51.10
C VAL A 1004 8.67 6.52 -50.12
N VAL A 1005 9.27 6.22 -48.97
CA VAL A 1005 9.48 7.19 -47.89
C VAL A 1005 10.97 7.53 -47.78
N PRO A 1006 11.35 8.82 -47.68
CA PRO A 1006 12.76 9.19 -47.49
C PRO A 1006 13.28 8.73 -46.11
N PRO A 1007 14.60 8.50 -45.96
CA PRO A 1007 15.18 8.11 -44.69
C PRO A 1007 14.90 9.16 -43.59
N PRO A 1008 14.47 8.77 -42.38
CA PRO A 1008 14.30 9.71 -41.27
C PRO A 1008 15.64 10.30 -40.84
N SER A 1009 15.61 11.58 -40.48
CA SER A 1009 16.79 12.30 -39.98
C SER A 1009 16.80 12.48 -38.45
N THR A 1010 15.69 12.21 -37.74
CA THR A 1010 15.58 12.35 -36.28
C THR A 1010 14.83 11.17 -35.65
N SER A 1011 15.03 10.96 -34.34
CA SER A 1011 14.32 9.90 -33.58
C SER A 1011 12.81 10.14 -33.57
N SER A 1012 12.39 11.40 -33.54
CA SER A 1012 10.97 11.79 -33.66
C SER A 1012 10.40 11.42 -35.03
N ALA A 1013 11.15 11.68 -36.12
CA ALA A 1013 10.71 11.31 -37.46
C ALA A 1013 10.61 9.79 -37.64
N LEU A 1014 11.56 9.02 -37.08
CA LEU A 1014 11.50 7.56 -37.09
C LEU A 1014 10.30 7.02 -36.32
N ARG A 1015 10.03 7.53 -35.10
CA ARG A 1015 8.83 7.16 -34.32
C ARG A 1015 7.54 7.46 -35.08
N HIS A 1016 7.47 8.63 -35.73
CA HIS A 1016 6.30 9.02 -36.52
C HIS A 1016 6.06 8.09 -37.73
N LEU A 1017 7.12 7.68 -38.42
CA LEU A 1017 7.00 6.74 -39.54
C LEU A 1017 6.54 5.35 -39.11
N ILE A 1018 7.01 4.86 -37.96
CA ILE A 1018 6.57 3.59 -37.38
C ILE A 1018 5.10 3.66 -36.96
N PHE A 1019 4.67 4.79 -36.39
CA PHE A 1019 3.28 5.03 -36.04
C PHE A 1019 2.35 4.97 -37.27
N GLN A 1020 2.79 5.54 -38.39
CA GLN A 1020 2.09 5.49 -39.69
C GLN A 1020 2.09 4.11 -40.35
N GLY A 1021 2.83 3.14 -39.82
CA GLY A 1021 2.90 1.78 -40.34
C GLY A 1021 1.58 1.02 -40.26
N LEU A 1022 1.34 0.19 -41.28
CA LEU A 1022 0.22 -0.75 -41.35
C LEU A 1022 0.19 -1.64 -40.08
N PRO A 1023 -1.00 -2.00 -39.57
CA PRO A 1023 -1.11 -2.91 -38.44
C PRO A 1023 -0.53 -4.28 -38.79
N TRP A 1024 0.07 -4.93 -37.79
CA TRP A 1024 0.66 -6.25 -37.94
C TRP A 1024 0.31 -7.16 -36.78
N GLN A 1025 0.41 -8.46 -37.04
CA GLN A 1025 0.18 -9.54 -36.10
C GLN A 1025 1.49 -10.25 -35.80
N TYR A 1026 1.65 -10.64 -34.54
CA TYR A 1026 2.80 -11.39 -34.05
C TYR A 1026 2.32 -12.44 -33.05
N ARG A 1027 3.01 -13.57 -33.02
CA ARG A 1027 2.78 -14.65 -32.06
C ARG A 1027 4.12 -15.05 -31.45
N GLU A 1028 4.18 -15.18 -30.14
CA GLU A 1028 5.43 -15.50 -29.42
C GLU A 1028 6.05 -16.84 -29.84
N ASP A 1029 5.25 -17.76 -30.37
CA ASP A 1029 5.67 -19.06 -30.88
C ASP A 1029 6.21 -19.03 -32.34
N ASN A 1030 6.15 -17.87 -33.02
CA ASN A 1030 6.56 -17.74 -34.42
C ASN A 1030 7.27 -16.40 -34.72
N PRO A 1031 8.54 -16.39 -35.15
CA PRO A 1031 9.31 -15.17 -35.42
C PRO A 1031 8.89 -14.40 -36.70
N GLU A 1032 7.72 -14.71 -37.25
CA GLU A 1032 7.16 -14.12 -38.47
C GLU A 1032 6.09 -13.08 -38.11
N VAL A 1033 6.29 -11.85 -38.57
CA VAL A 1033 5.33 -10.76 -38.45
C VAL A 1033 4.45 -10.71 -39.70
N VAL A 1034 3.13 -10.67 -39.51
CA VAL A 1034 2.16 -10.75 -40.61
C VAL A 1034 1.39 -9.43 -40.76
N PHE A 1035 1.44 -8.84 -41.95
CA PHE A 1035 0.63 -7.71 -42.37
C PHE A 1035 -0.43 -8.21 -43.35
N THR A 1036 -1.70 -7.91 -43.11
CA THR A 1036 -2.79 -8.24 -44.03
C THR A 1036 -3.32 -6.98 -44.72
N HIS A 1037 -4.00 -7.14 -45.86
CA HIS A 1037 -4.58 -6.03 -46.62
C HIS A 1037 -3.58 -4.96 -47.06
N VAL A 1038 -2.35 -5.36 -47.37
CA VAL A 1038 -1.31 -4.45 -47.86
C VAL A 1038 -1.68 -4.00 -49.28
N PRO A 1039 -1.73 -2.68 -49.56
CA PRO A 1039 -2.12 -2.18 -50.88
C PRO A 1039 -1.07 -2.53 -51.94
N GLU A 1040 -1.52 -2.65 -53.20
CA GLU A 1040 -0.65 -2.86 -54.35
C GLU A 1040 0.31 -1.67 -54.55
N GLY A 1041 1.56 -1.97 -54.89
CA GLY A 1041 2.59 -0.98 -55.20
C GLY A 1041 3.79 -1.04 -54.26
N ARG A 1042 4.63 -0.01 -54.30
CA ARG A 1042 5.80 0.07 -53.43
C ARG A 1042 5.42 0.38 -51.98
N VAL A 1043 6.06 -0.32 -51.05
CA VAL A 1043 5.98 -0.08 -49.60
C VAL A 1043 7.39 0.04 -49.03
N THR A 1044 7.57 0.83 -47.97
CA THR A 1044 8.85 0.99 -47.27
C THR A 1044 8.77 0.32 -45.90
N VAL A 1045 9.71 -0.57 -45.60
CA VAL A 1045 9.88 -1.22 -44.29
C VAL A 1045 10.84 -0.39 -43.44
N PHE A 1046 10.48 -0.14 -42.19
CA PHE A 1046 11.33 0.46 -41.16
C PHE A 1046 11.49 -0.51 -39.98
N PHE A 1047 12.73 -0.71 -39.52
CA PHE A 1047 13.04 -1.60 -38.40
C PHE A 1047 14.11 -0.96 -37.48
N HIS A 1048 13.90 -0.95 -36.17
CA HIS A 1048 14.90 -0.53 -35.18
C HIS A 1048 14.88 -1.37 -33.92
N THR A 1049 15.97 -1.34 -33.15
CA THR A 1049 16.12 -2.03 -31.85
C THR A 1049 16.42 -1.02 -30.74
N SER A 1050 16.03 -1.33 -29.51
CA SER A 1050 16.37 -0.53 -28.32
C SER A 1050 17.84 -0.67 -27.88
N ASP A 1051 18.53 -1.71 -28.33
CA ASP A 1051 19.91 -2.03 -27.90
C ASP A 1051 20.94 -0.98 -28.34
N VAL A 1052 20.66 -0.26 -29.44
CA VAL A 1052 21.52 0.82 -29.95
C VAL A 1052 20.65 2.01 -30.37
N PRO A 1053 20.42 2.99 -29.46
CA PRO A 1053 19.60 4.16 -29.75
C PRO A 1053 20.05 4.88 -31.04
N GLY A 1054 19.09 5.18 -31.91
CA GLY A 1054 19.31 5.91 -33.16
C GLY A 1054 19.82 5.10 -34.36
N GLN A 1055 19.87 3.76 -34.28
CA GLN A 1055 20.05 2.89 -35.45
C GLN A 1055 18.72 2.42 -36.03
N PHE A 1056 18.62 2.38 -37.36
CA PHE A 1056 17.45 1.86 -38.06
C PHE A 1056 17.81 1.21 -39.39
N HIS A 1057 16.96 0.32 -39.87
CA HIS A 1057 17.02 -0.30 -41.18
C HIS A 1057 15.84 0.18 -42.04
N MET A 1058 16.07 0.32 -43.35
CA MET A 1058 15.06 0.71 -44.33
C MET A 1058 15.25 -0.07 -45.64
N GLU A 1059 14.17 -0.70 -46.12
CA GLU A 1059 14.12 -1.46 -47.38
C GLU A 1059 12.78 -1.21 -48.10
N GLU A 1060 12.80 -1.14 -49.43
CA GLU A 1060 11.59 -1.00 -50.25
C GLU A 1060 11.16 -2.35 -50.81
N LEU A 1061 9.86 -2.64 -50.78
CA LEU A 1061 9.27 -3.87 -51.32
C LEU A 1061 8.19 -3.54 -52.36
N ASP A 1062 8.12 -4.31 -53.45
CA ASP A 1062 7.03 -4.25 -54.43
C ASP A 1062 5.93 -5.25 -54.05
N ILE A 1063 4.72 -4.74 -53.78
CA ILE A 1063 3.58 -5.54 -53.34
C ILE A 1063 2.60 -5.78 -54.50
N PRO A 1064 2.23 -7.04 -54.81
CA PRO A 1064 1.27 -7.35 -55.85
C PRO A 1064 -0.18 -7.01 -55.44
N ALA A 1065 -1.10 -7.00 -56.40
CA ALA A 1065 -2.52 -6.75 -56.18
C ALA A 1065 -3.21 -7.73 -55.20
N GLY A 1066 -2.63 -8.91 -54.98
CA GLY A 1066 -3.13 -9.93 -54.04
C GLY A 1066 -2.16 -11.11 -53.91
N GLY A 1067 -2.47 -12.04 -53.01
CA GLY A 1067 -1.61 -13.20 -52.69
C GLY A 1067 -0.77 -12.98 -51.43
N THR A 1068 0.23 -13.84 -51.20
CA THR A 1068 1.14 -13.76 -50.05
C THR A 1068 2.57 -13.50 -50.50
N VAL A 1069 3.21 -12.49 -49.92
CA VAL A 1069 4.63 -12.15 -50.13
C VAL A 1069 5.37 -12.44 -48.82
N SER A 1070 6.35 -13.35 -48.86
CA SER A 1070 7.19 -13.66 -47.70
C SER A 1070 8.61 -13.14 -47.92
N VAL A 1071 9.10 -12.31 -46.99
CA VAL A 1071 10.43 -11.70 -47.06
C VAL A 1071 11.17 -11.97 -45.75
N ILE A 1072 12.44 -12.37 -45.86
CA ILE A 1072 13.35 -12.46 -44.72
C ILE A 1072 14.17 -11.19 -44.73
N LEU A 1073 14.01 -10.35 -43.70
CA LEU A 1073 14.75 -9.09 -43.64
C LEU A 1073 16.23 -9.36 -43.35
N GLN A 1074 17.11 -8.71 -44.10
CA GLN A 1074 18.55 -8.68 -43.83
C GLN A 1074 18.95 -7.24 -43.48
N PRO A 1075 18.96 -6.87 -42.18
CA PRO A 1075 19.10 -5.47 -41.78
C PRO A 1075 20.47 -4.92 -42.18
N SER A 1076 20.44 -3.96 -43.08
CA SER A 1076 21.52 -3.00 -43.28
C SER A 1076 21.27 -1.79 -42.39
N TRP A 1077 22.03 -1.69 -41.30
CA TRP A 1077 21.87 -0.65 -40.27
C TRP A 1077 22.38 0.71 -40.75
N ARG A 1078 21.52 1.71 -40.64
CA ARG A 1078 21.80 3.13 -40.82
C ARG A 1078 21.73 3.81 -39.46
N ARG A 1079 22.44 4.92 -39.29
CA ARG A 1079 22.28 5.82 -38.14
C ARG A 1079 21.52 7.06 -38.55
N LEU A 1080 20.70 7.59 -37.65
CA LEU A 1080 20.17 8.93 -37.80
C LEU A 1080 21.35 9.91 -37.87
N ASP A 1081 21.34 10.80 -38.86
CA ASP A 1081 22.28 11.93 -38.88
C ASP A 1081 21.90 12.85 -37.71
N VAL A 1082 22.53 12.63 -36.55
CA VAL A 1082 22.52 13.59 -35.46
C VAL A 1082 23.34 14.79 -35.95
N ALA A 1083 22.70 15.67 -36.70
CA ALA A 1083 23.26 16.96 -37.00
C ALA A 1083 23.47 17.67 -35.67
N ALA A 1084 24.73 17.82 -35.26
CA ALA A 1084 25.13 18.76 -34.23
C ALA A 1084 24.53 20.13 -34.58
N LYS A 1085 23.49 20.53 -33.85
CA LYS A 1085 22.98 21.90 -33.82
C LYS A 1085 22.54 22.23 -32.42
#